data_AF-A0A8T5BBN6-F1
#
_entry.id   AF-A0A8T5BBN6-F1
#
_cell.length_a   1.000
_cell.length_b   1.000
_cell.length_c   1.000
_cell.angle_alpha   90.00
_cell.angle_beta   90.00
_cell.angle_gamma   90.00
#
_symmetry.space_group_name_H-M   'P 1'
#
loop_
_entity.id
_entity.type
_entity.pdbx_description
1 polymer ?
#
loop_
_entity_poly.entity_id
_entity_poly.type
_entity_poly.pdbx_seq_one_letter_code
_entity_poly.pdbx_strand_id
1 'polypeptide(L)'
;MFGQVLERLGREISGESALNLVYDLGRYHRIQGSPGLRDAVTYAVETLRGYGLEAEVRRYPADGKTYCWSNLMFKEWSCRGAELRLIEPREEAQVLARWSDSKFSLIQRSHPTPTSGLEAELVVLEDGEEESEYEGLDIRGRVVLTRGDLSRVYELAVERRGAIGIIFDGMRAFPPVRREGDLDDALQYTSFWWAGDERPAFGFVLSPRKGRWLRGLAKERMKKGETLKIWAKVDSKFYEGTMENAVAIIKGEIDEEVLVLAHICHPQPSSNDNASGCAALLEAARALQRLIERGEIHRPKRTIRFMLMPEMTGTYAWLAEDERRIGRIAAAINLDMVGENQNLCGGPLIIERPPMAMPSYTDALLEAILDKIKVEGRNLAGTAGYPLFKYAVTPFSGGSDHQILSDPSVGIPCPMIIQWPDKFYHTSYDTPDKVDPEMLRKVALMTATYAYFIADAGLEEAIWLLGETSARKRIEIASTIRAQANRVIEEAEKEGPENAALPDLEAIGEKAKFLLDRGIEAIKSIRRLSEENKAYKALEEKHITDLERFAKEEMYLAKLTLEEYFKQKGMKPMQKKEKRLKEPEKDAASKIPKRVYRGPLSTRPWVRRLSREERDSLWKLERGHQESRILGTLALYWADGKRSLLDIADLLELETGRRDVGYLIEYFGFLEKMGLIRMERRDQT
;
A
#
# COMPACT_ATOMS: atom_id res chain seq x y z
N MET A 1 0.41 4.12 -30.88
CA MET A 1 -0.83 4.72 -30.37
C MET A 1 -0.57 5.98 -29.53
N PHE A 2 0.08 5.94 -28.36
CA PHE A 2 0.29 7.16 -27.54
C PHE A 2 1.55 8.00 -27.84
N GLY A 3 2.37 7.62 -28.84
CA GLY A 3 3.72 8.20 -29.02
C GLY A 3 3.76 9.72 -29.24
N GLN A 4 2.83 10.27 -30.02
CA GLN A 4 2.78 11.72 -30.25
C GLN A 4 2.36 12.50 -29.00
N VAL A 5 1.39 11.97 -28.23
CA VAL A 5 0.94 12.56 -26.97
C VAL A 5 2.07 12.53 -25.94
N LEU A 6 2.74 11.38 -25.80
CA LEU A 6 3.91 11.22 -24.94
C LEU A 6 5.02 12.23 -25.28
N GLU A 7 5.31 12.44 -26.56
CA GLU A 7 6.33 13.40 -26.98
C GLU A 7 5.95 14.85 -26.63
N ARG A 8 4.70 15.24 -26.90
CA ARG A 8 4.20 16.60 -26.56
C ARG A 8 4.21 16.84 -25.06
N LEU A 9 3.71 15.88 -24.28
CA LEU A 9 3.77 15.92 -22.81
C LEU A 9 5.21 15.98 -22.32
N GLY A 10 6.12 15.21 -22.92
CA GLY A 10 7.53 15.20 -22.55
C GLY A 10 8.24 16.54 -22.73
N ARG A 11 7.74 17.41 -23.63
CA ARG A 11 8.23 18.78 -23.83
C ARG A 11 7.61 19.79 -22.85
N GLU A 12 6.39 19.53 -22.37
CA GLU A 12 5.67 20.45 -21.47
C GLU A 12 5.94 20.15 -19.98
N ILE A 13 6.16 18.89 -19.60
CA ILE A 13 6.35 18.46 -18.21
C ILE A 13 7.74 18.84 -17.69
N SER A 14 7.77 19.43 -16.50
CA SER A 14 8.96 19.96 -15.83
C SER A 14 9.16 19.30 -14.47
N GLY A 15 10.26 18.55 -14.33
CA GLY A 15 10.67 17.94 -13.06
C GLY A 15 10.97 18.98 -11.97
N GLU A 16 11.59 20.09 -12.33
CA GLU A 16 11.89 21.21 -11.41
C GLU A 16 10.60 21.87 -10.89
N SER A 17 9.59 22.03 -11.75
CA SER A 17 8.29 22.56 -11.33
C SER A 17 7.61 21.62 -10.34
N ALA A 18 7.65 20.30 -10.60
CA ALA A 18 7.17 19.31 -9.66
C ALA A 18 7.95 19.34 -8.33
N LEU A 19 9.28 19.47 -8.36
CA LEU A 19 10.09 19.58 -7.14
C LEU A 19 9.71 20.81 -6.31
N ASN A 20 9.43 21.96 -6.93
CA ASN A 20 8.93 23.14 -6.21
C ASN A 20 7.59 22.85 -5.49
N LEU A 21 6.68 22.11 -6.13
CA LEU A 21 5.43 21.68 -5.48
C LEU A 21 5.68 20.76 -4.27
N VAL A 22 6.71 19.92 -4.31
CA VAL A 22 7.13 19.13 -3.13
C VAL A 22 7.55 20.05 -1.99
N TYR A 23 8.36 21.07 -2.26
CA TYR A 23 8.74 22.06 -1.24
C TYR A 23 7.54 22.80 -0.66
N ASP A 24 6.56 23.17 -1.49
CA ASP A 24 5.39 23.91 -1.02
C ASP A 24 4.46 23.03 -0.17
N LEU A 25 4.19 21.79 -0.59
CA LEU A 25 3.40 20.82 0.17
C LEU A 25 4.10 20.38 1.46
N GLY A 26 5.43 20.24 1.42
CA GLY A 26 6.27 19.85 2.56
C GLY A 26 6.34 20.89 3.69
N ARG A 27 5.74 22.07 3.52
CA ARG A 27 5.61 23.08 4.59
C ARG A 27 4.48 22.77 5.58
N TYR A 28 3.50 21.97 5.17
CA TYR A 28 2.32 21.70 5.99
C TYR A 28 2.52 20.45 6.85
N HIS A 29 2.13 20.53 8.12
CA HIS A 29 1.94 19.35 8.97
C HIS A 29 0.57 18.73 8.66
N ARG A 30 0.53 17.96 7.57
CA ARG A 30 -0.67 17.57 6.83
C ARG A 30 -1.26 16.22 7.27
N ILE A 31 -1.26 15.87 8.56
CA ILE A 31 -1.80 14.57 9.00
C ILE A 31 -3.33 14.47 8.82
N GLN A 32 -3.88 13.25 8.67
CA GLN A 32 -5.30 13.08 8.35
C GLN A 32 -6.21 13.66 9.45
N GLY A 33 -7.18 14.49 9.06
CA GLY A 33 -8.06 15.20 9.99
C GLY A 33 -7.28 16.23 10.81
N SER A 34 -6.63 17.20 10.16
CA SER A 34 -5.91 18.27 10.83
C SER A 34 -6.00 19.60 10.07
N PRO A 35 -5.77 20.74 10.74
CA PRO A 35 -5.71 22.04 10.07
C PRO A 35 -4.65 22.10 8.96
N GLY A 36 -3.48 21.47 9.16
CA GLY A 36 -2.43 21.46 8.14
C GLY A 36 -2.81 20.65 6.90
N LEU A 37 -3.63 19.60 7.03
CA LEU A 37 -4.20 18.90 5.87
C LEU A 37 -5.14 19.83 5.11
N ARG A 38 -6.05 20.52 5.81
CA ARG A 38 -7.00 21.47 5.22
C ARG A 38 -6.28 22.56 4.44
N ASP A 39 -5.19 23.10 4.99
CA ASP A 39 -4.37 24.12 4.32
C ASP A 39 -3.68 23.55 3.07
N ALA A 40 -3.08 22.36 3.16
CA ALA A 40 -2.46 21.69 2.01
C ALA A 40 -3.46 21.37 0.88
N VAL A 41 -4.66 20.92 1.22
CA VAL A 41 -5.75 20.66 0.26
C VAL A 41 -6.23 21.96 -0.38
N THR A 42 -6.38 23.03 0.41
CA THR A 42 -6.76 24.36 -0.11
C THR A 42 -5.72 24.86 -1.10
N TYR A 43 -4.43 24.78 -0.75
CA TYR A 43 -3.31 25.12 -1.63
C TYR A 43 -3.36 24.31 -2.94
N ALA A 44 -3.60 23.00 -2.87
CA ALA A 44 -3.67 22.16 -4.05
C ALA A 44 -4.86 22.52 -4.96
N VAL A 45 -6.04 22.81 -4.40
CA VAL A 45 -7.22 23.25 -5.16
C VAL A 45 -6.97 24.61 -5.82
N GLU A 46 -6.37 25.55 -5.11
CA GLU A 46 -5.99 26.86 -5.67
C GLU A 46 -4.97 26.71 -6.80
N THR A 47 -4.00 25.83 -6.64
CA THR A 47 -3.00 25.50 -7.68
C THR A 47 -3.69 24.92 -8.93
N LEU A 48 -4.59 23.95 -8.77
CA LEU A 48 -5.33 23.34 -9.88
C LEU A 48 -6.25 24.34 -10.59
N ARG A 49 -6.90 25.25 -9.85
CA ARG A 49 -7.65 26.37 -10.45
C ARG A 49 -6.76 27.33 -11.21
N GLY A 50 -5.56 27.61 -10.68
CA GLY A 50 -4.55 28.42 -11.35
C GLY A 50 -4.05 27.81 -12.67
N TYR A 51 -4.16 26.49 -12.82
CA TYR A 51 -3.90 25.79 -14.08
C TYR A 51 -5.09 25.82 -15.05
N GLY A 52 -6.25 26.34 -14.67
CA GLY A 52 -7.45 26.40 -15.49
C GLY A 52 -8.42 25.22 -15.30
N LEU A 53 -8.20 24.34 -14.31
CA LEU A 53 -9.09 23.21 -14.05
C LEU A 53 -10.30 23.60 -13.17
N GLU A 54 -11.41 22.91 -13.38
CA GLU A 54 -12.52 22.88 -12.42
C GLU A 54 -12.08 22.08 -11.19
N ALA A 55 -11.84 22.76 -10.07
CA ALA A 55 -11.39 22.14 -8.84
C ALA A 55 -12.15 22.64 -7.60
N GLU A 56 -12.31 21.76 -6.62
CA GLU A 56 -13.05 21.99 -5.38
C GLU A 56 -12.46 21.22 -4.19
N VAL A 57 -12.74 21.75 -3.00
CA VAL A 57 -12.50 21.04 -1.74
C VAL A 57 -13.74 20.23 -1.39
N ARG A 58 -13.63 18.90 -1.41
CA ARG A 58 -14.66 17.99 -0.90
C ARG A 58 -14.43 17.74 0.58
N ARG A 59 -15.49 17.86 1.39
CA ARG A 59 -15.41 17.79 2.86
C ARG A 59 -16.22 16.61 3.38
N TYR A 60 -15.62 15.83 4.26
CA TYR A 60 -16.24 14.70 4.95
C TYR A 60 -16.20 14.90 6.47
N PRO A 61 -17.11 14.30 7.24
CA PRO A 61 -17.07 14.37 8.69
C PRO A 61 -15.75 13.81 9.26
N ALA A 62 -15.14 14.55 10.18
CA ALA A 62 -14.04 14.09 11.02
C ALA A 62 -14.47 14.15 12.50
N ASP A 63 -15.35 13.23 12.89
CA ASP A 63 -16.09 13.26 14.16
C ASP A 63 -15.82 12.07 15.10
N GLY A 64 -15.06 11.06 14.65
CA GLY A 64 -14.79 9.85 15.43
C GLY A 64 -15.98 8.91 15.60
N LYS A 65 -17.05 9.08 14.81
CA LYS A 65 -18.28 8.27 14.89
C LYS A 65 -18.85 7.89 13.51
N THR A 66 -18.57 8.68 12.47
CA THR A 66 -18.99 8.40 11.10
C THR A 66 -18.19 7.22 10.54
N TYR A 67 -18.90 6.26 9.93
CA TYR A 67 -18.30 5.14 9.22
C TYR A 67 -18.52 5.29 7.70
N CYS A 68 -17.45 5.14 6.94
CA CYS A 68 -17.49 4.99 5.49
C CYS A 68 -17.16 3.53 5.18
N TRP A 69 -18.21 2.74 4.90
CA TRP A 69 -18.14 1.27 4.91
C TRP A 69 -17.60 0.74 6.26
N SER A 70 -16.50 -0.03 6.25
CA SER A 70 -15.87 -0.54 7.47
C SER A 70 -14.92 0.48 8.13
N ASN A 71 -14.61 1.60 7.46
CA ASN A 71 -13.61 2.55 7.93
C ASN A 71 -14.21 3.63 8.83
N LEU A 72 -13.63 3.83 10.01
CA LEU A 72 -14.02 4.89 10.94
C LEU A 72 -13.31 6.21 10.60
N MET A 73 -14.07 7.29 10.49
CA MET A 73 -13.52 8.63 10.27
C MET A 73 -12.89 9.19 11.55
N PHE A 74 -11.68 9.75 11.45
CA PHE A 74 -10.96 10.33 12.60
C PHE A 74 -11.71 11.50 13.23
N LYS A 75 -11.48 11.79 14.52
CA LYS A 75 -11.70 13.15 15.05
C LYS A 75 -10.62 14.08 14.52
N GLU A 76 -10.98 15.33 14.22
CA GLU A 76 -9.99 16.34 13.88
C GLU A 76 -9.05 16.57 15.09
N TRP A 77 -7.75 16.64 14.80
CA TRP A 77 -6.71 16.85 15.80
C TRP A 77 -5.82 18.02 15.41
N SER A 78 -5.48 18.84 16.40
CA SER A 78 -4.51 19.92 16.25
C SER A 78 -3.54 19.95 17.42
N CYS A 79 -2.31 20.39 17.15
CA CYS A 79 -1.27 20.59 18.16
C CYS A 79 -0.59 21.94 17.92
N ARG A 80 -0.52 22.77 18.96
CA ARG A 80 0.13 24.09 18.93
C ARG A 80 1.56 24.04 19.45
N GLY A 81 1.87 23.09 20.32
CA GLY A 81 3.21 22.90 20.87
C GLY A 81 3.30 21.68 21.77
N ALA A 82 4.48 21.08 21.82
CA ALA A 82 4.79 20.04 22.77
C ALA A 82 6.27 20.07 23.13
N GLU A 83 6.59 19.74 24.38
CA GLU A 83 7.96 19.68 24.89
C GLU A 83 8.09 18.58 25.94
N LEU A 84 9.18 17.84 25.86
CA LEU A 84 9.59 16.82 26.82
C LEU A 84 10.97 17.16 27.36
N ARG A 85 11.13 17.13 28.68
CA ARG A 85 12.39 17.39 29.38
C ARG A 85 12.71 16.26 30.35
N LEU A 86 13.99 15.93 30.48
CA LEU A 86 14.51 15.26 31.65
C LEU A 86 14.72 16.31 32.74
N ILE A 87 14.18 16.08 33.95
CA ILE A 87 14.28 17.04 35.07
C ILE A 87 15.04 16.48 36.27
N GLU A 88 14.98 15.16 36.49
CA GLU A 88 15.81 14.48 37.46
C GLU A 88 16.50 13.28 36.80
N PRO A 89 17.82 13.10 37.01
CA PRO A 89 18.69 13.85 37.92
C PRO A 89 19.05 15.26 37.39
N ARG A 90 19.27 16.24 38.29
CA ARG A 90 19.40 17.67 37.91
C ARG A 90 20.63 17.94 37.06
N GLU A 91 21.71 17.20 37.26
CA GLU A 91 22.96 17.32 36.51
C GLU A 91 22.84 16.88 35.04
N GLU A 92 21.84 16.05 34.70
CA GLU A 92 21.57 15.61 33.33
C GLU A 92 20.37 16.33 32.71
N ALA A 93 19.75 17.27 33.44
CA ALA A 93 18.49 17.91 33.05
C ALA A 93 18.63 18.64 31.71
N GLN A 94 17.79 18.27 30.74
CA GLN A 94 17.84 18.79 29.38
C GLN A 94 16.54 18.56 28.61
N VAL A 95 16.38 19.28 27.50
CA VAL A 95 15.26 19.07 26.56
C VAL A 95 15.50 17.81 25.74
N LEU A 96 14.54 16.89 25.77
CA LEU A 96 14.61 15.64 25.03
C LEU A 96 13.97 15.77 23.65
N ALA A 97 12.80 16.40 23.56
CA ALA A 97 12.03 16.56 22.34
C ALA A 97 11.22 17.86 22.35
N ARG A 98 11.09 18.51 21.17
CA ARG A 98 10.33 19.74 21.00
C ARG A 98 9.63 19.79 19.64
N TRP A 99 8.33 20.07 19.66
CA TRP A 99 7.46 20.13 18.47
C TRP A 99 7.83 21.24 17.48
N SER A 100 8.44 22.33 17.96
CA SER A 100 8.93 23.41 17.08
C SER A 100 10.13 22.98 16.26
N ASP A 101 10.92 22.04 16.78
CA ASP A 101 12.17 21.59 16.14
C ASP A 101 11.86 20.50 15.12
N SER A 102 10.95 19.58 15.45
CA SER A 102 10.41 18.60 14.50
C SER A 102 9.01 18.17 14.90
N LYS A 103 8.09 18.11 13.93
CA LYS A 103 6.73 17.58 14.15
C LYS A 103 6.73 16.08 14.46
N PHE A 104 7.79 15.37 14.07
CA PHE A 104 7.97 13.96 14.40
C PHE A 104 8.29 13.74 15.88
N SER A 105 8.65 14.77 16.65
CA SER A 105 9.03 14.63 18.06
C SER A 105 7.87 14.23 18.98
N LEU A 106 6.64 14.28 18.48
CA LEU A 106 5.43 13.89 19.18
C LEU A 106 4.82 12.66 18.47
N ILE A 107 4.29 11.72 19.24
CA ILE A 107 3.42 10.69 18.68
C ILE A 107 2.15 11.39 18.23
N GLN A 108 1.84 11.33 16.94
CA GLN A 108 0.71 12.07 16.37
C GLN A 108 -0.59 11.64 17.03
N ARG A 109 -1.54 12.58 17.14
CA ARG A 109 -2.79 12.37 17.88
C ARG A 109 -2.59 12.10 19.38
N SER A 110 -1.52 12.63 19.98
CA SER A 110 -1.38 12.64 21.45
C SER A 110 -2.47 13.49 22.12
N HIS A 111 -2.99 13.01 23.25
CA HIS A 111 -3.85 13.81 24.13
C HIS A 111 -3.08 14.95 24.83
N PRO A 112 -3.77 16.03 25.23
CA PRO A 112 -3.13 17.14 25.92
C PRO A 112 -2.74 16.78 27.36
N THR A 113 -1.71 17.44 27.86
CA THR A 113 -1.38 17.49 29.28
C THR A 113 -2.03 18.71 29.94
N PRO A 114 -2.02 18.86 31.28
CA PRO A 114 -2.33 20.12 31.93
C PRO A 114 -1.49 21.29 31.37
N THR A 115 -2.02 22.52 31.43
CA THR A 115 -1.36 23.70 30.86
C THR A 115 0.01 24.00 31.48
N SER A 116 0.20 23.65 32.76
CA SER A 116 1.48 23.71 33.49
C SER A 116 2.50 22.66 33.05
N GLY A 117 2.09 21.71 32.18
CA GLY A 117 2.75 20.42 32.04
C GLY A 117 2.51 19.53 33.26
N LEU A 118 3.11 18.34 33.22
CA LEU A 118 3.11 17.39 34.33
C LEU A 118 4.49 16.78 34.51
N GLU A 119 4.80 16.36 35.73
CA GLU A 119 5.97 15.56 36.05
C GLU A 119 5.57 14.10 36.22
N ALA A 120 6.40 13.19 35.73
CA ALA A 120 6.19 11.75 35.88
C ALA A 120 7.53 11.03 35.97
N GLU A 121 7.56 9.91 36.69
CA GLU A 121 8.71 9.01 36.61
C GLU A 121 8.69 8.21 35.31
N LEU A 122 9.89 7.93 34.80
CA LEU A 122 10.13 7.16 33.60
C LEU A 122 10.39 5.70 33.96
N VAL A 123 9.64 4.79 33.34
CA VAL A 123 9.89 3.35 33.38
C VAL A 123 10.45 2.91 32.04
N VAL A 124 11.62 2.30 32.04
CA VAL A 124 12.25 1.81 30.81
C VAL A 124 11.87 0.35 30.61
N LEU A 125 11.20 0.07 29.49
CA LEU A 125 10.89 -1.28 29.01
C LEU A 125 11.92 -1.65 27.94
N GLU A 126 12.12 -2.93 27.64
CA GLU A 126 12.90 -3.29 26.46
C GLU A 126 12.08 -2.95 25.21
N ASP A 127 11.12 -3.82 24.88
CA ASP A 127 10.13 -3.61 23.83
C ASP A 127 8.75 -3.28 24.44
N GLY A 128 8.42 -3.81 25.61
CA GLY A 128 7.13 -3.60 26.28
C GLY A 128 5.97 -4.32 25.60
N GLU A 129 6.25 -5.38 24.85
CA GLU A 129 5.26 -6.10 24.04
C GLU A 129 4.71 -7.36 24.76
N GLU A 130 5.40 -7.82 25.81
CA GLU A 130 5.04 -9.00 26.58
C GLU A 130 4.60 -8.65 28.00
N GLU A 131 3.64 -9.42 28.55
CA GLU A 131 3.11 -9.21 29.91
C GLU A 131 4.20 -9.33 31.00
N SER A 132 5.18 -10.20 30.77
CA SER A 132 6.30 -10.47 31.69
C SER A 132 7.24 -9.28 31.86
N GLU A 133 7.35 -8.39 30.86
CA GLU A 133 8.17 -7.17 30.95
C GLU A 133 7.64 -6.17 31.98
N TYR A 134 6.39 -6.34 32.42
CA TYR A 134 5.74 -5.46 33.38
C TYR A 134 5.63 -6.08 34.79
N GLU A 135 6.08 -7.32 34.98
CA GLU A 135 6.01 -8.00 36.27
C GLU A 135 6.88 -7.28 37.32
N GLY A 136 6.28 -6.95 38.47
CA GLY A 136 6.97 -6.23 39.54
C GLY A 136 7.22 -4.73 39.27
N LEU A 137 6.74 -4.18 38.14
CA LEU A 137 6.86 -2.75 37.84
C LEU A 137 5.60 -1.97 38.26
N ASP A 138 5.80 -0.82 38.90
CA ASP A 138 4.73 0.15 39.15
C ASP A 138 4.57 1.10 37.95
N ILE A 139 3.52 0.88 37.15
CA ILE A 139 3.28 1.58 35.88
C ILE A 139 2.24 2.70 36.00
N ARG A 140 1.40 2.67 37.04
CA ARG A 140 0.26 3.58 37.16
C ARG A 140 0.76 5.02 37.31
N GLY A 141 0.30 5.92 36.45
CA GLY A 141 0.72 7.32 36.47
C GLY A 141 2.15 7.58 35.96
N ARG A 142 2.84 6.55 35.44
CA ARG A 142 4.20 6.68 34.89
C ARG A 142 4.19 6.92 33.38
N VAL A 143 5.34 7.32 32.86
CA VAL A 143 5.62 7.33 31.42
C VAL A 143 6.55 6.17 31.09
N VAL A 144 6.26 5.44 30.03
CA VAL A 144 7.07 4.29 29.61
C VAL A 144 7.97 4.65 28.42
N LEU A 145 9.24 4.22 28.44
CA LEU A 145 10.15 4.26 27.29
C LEU A 145 10.18 2.89 26.62
N THR A 146 9.95 2.85 25.30
CA THR A 146 9.83 1.62 24.52
C THR A 146 10.36 1.79 23.08
N ARG A 147 10.79 0.68 22.48
CA ARG A 147 11.08 0.57 21.04
C ARG A 147 10.10 -0.38 20.30
N GLY A 148 9.12 -0.94 21.00
CA GLY A 148 8.17 -1.92 20.48
C GLY A 148 6.96 -1.31 19.75
N ASP A 149 6.06 -2.18 19.28
CA ASP A 149 4.82 -1.82 18.59
C ASP A 149 3.94 -0.96 19.48
N LEU A 150 3.65 0.26 19.00
CA LEU A 150 2.90 1.24 19.77
C LEU A 150 1.52 0.73 20.18
N SER A 151 0.81 0.00 19.31
CA SER A 151 -0.55 -0.47 19.60
C SER A 151 -0.53 -1.52 20.72
N ARG A 152 0.46 -2.40 20.69
CA ARG A 152 0.68 -3.41 21.74
C ARG A 152 1.09 -2.78 23.07
N VAL A 153 2.08 -1.89 23.05
CA VAL A 153 2.57 -1.20 24.26
C VAL A 153 1.45 -0.34 24.86
N TYR A 154 0.66 0.33 24.02
CA TYR A 154 -0.49 1.10 24.47
C TYR A 154 -1.50 0.23 25.24
N GLU A 155 -1.89 -0.92 24.68
CA GLU A 155 -2.81 -1.85 25.34
C GLU A 155 -2.24 -2.36 26.68
N LEU A 156 -0.96 -2.72 26.74
CA LEU A 156 -0.37 -3.30 27.95
C LEU A 156 -0.04 -2.27 29.03
N ALA A 157 0.56 -1.14 28.67
CA ALA A 157 1.03 -0.11 29.60
C ALA A 157 -0.08 0.89 29.97
N VAL A 158 -0.82 1.40 28.99
CA VAL A 158 -1.80 2.47 29.19
C VAL A 158 -3.14 1.89 29.61
N GLU A 159 -3.74 1.02 28.80
CA GLU A 159 -5.09 0.49 29.03
C GLU A 159 -5.15 -0.42 30.26
N ARG A 160 -4.26 -1.43 30.33
CA ARG A 160 -4.29 -2.42 31.42
C ARG A 160 -3.68 -1.91 32.71
N ARG A 161 -2.65 -1.06 32.65
CA ARG A 161 -1.77 -0.78 33.80
C ARG A 161 -1.73 0.66 34.29
N GLY A 162 -2.33 1.59 33.58
CA GLY A 162 -2.47 2.93 34.12
C GLY A 162 -1.40 3.94 33.71
N ALA A 163 -0.48 3.61 32.80
CA ALA A 163 0.51 4.58 32.28
C ALA A 163 -0.21 5.79 31.69
N ILE A 164 0.43 6.96 31.73
CA ILE A 164 -0.15 8.23 31.24
C ILE A 164 0.52 8.73 29.96
N GLY A 165 1.67 8.16 29.59
CA GLY A 165 2.31 8.47 28.32
C GLY A 165 3.36 7.46 27.89
N ILE A 166 3.75 7.58 26.62
CA ILE A 166 4.70 6.69 25.95
C ILE A 166 5.80 7.52 25.30
N ILE A 167 7.06 7.16 25.51
CA ILE A 167 8.19 7.66 24.75
C ILE A 167 8.67 6.52 23.85
N PHE A 168 8.66 6.76 22.54
CA PHE A 168 9.11 5.81 21.54
C PHE A 168 10.52 6.18 21.08
N ASP A 169 11.45 5.23 21.09
CA ASP A 169 12.83 5.42 20.61
C ASP A 169 13.29 4.41 19.55
N GLY A 170 12.32 3.70 18.94
CA GLY A 170 12.59 2.72 17.90
C GLY A 170 12.80 3.32 16.50
N MET A 171 13.41 2.54 15.64
CA MET A 171 13.55 2.80 14.20
C MET A 171 13.41 1.48 13.46
N ARG A 172 12.38 1.34 12.61
CA ARG A 172 12.10 0.07 11.92
C ARG A 172 13.23 -0.23 10.93
N ALA A 173 13.90 -1.38 11.03
CA ALA A 173 14.85 -1.81 10.01
C ALA A 173 14.15 -2.62 8.90
N PHE A 174 14.67 -2.53 7.68
CA PHE A 174 14.33 -3.40 6.55
C PHE A 174 15.60 -3.59 5.68
N PRO A 175 16.50 -4.51 6.07
CA PRO A 175 17.68 -4.80 5.29
C PRO A 175 17.29 -5.32 3.89
N PRO A 176 18.12 -5.06 2.85
CA PRO A 176 19.43 -4.41 2.94
C PRO A 176 19.38 -2.87 2.88
N VAL A 177 18.22 -2.23 2.65
CA VAL A 177 18.10 -0.79 2.35
C VAL A 177 18.21 0.10 3.60
N ARG A 178 17.58 -0.29 4.71
CA ARG A 178 17.75 0.35 6.02
C ARG A 178 18.14 -0.66 7.07
N ARG A 179 19.38 -0.57 7.54
CA ARG A 179 19.93 -1.40 8.61
C ARG A 179 19.82 -0.67 9.95
N GLU A 180 19.91 -1.44 11.02
CA GLU A 180 20.01 -0.86 12.36
C GLU A 180 21.22 0.09 12.44
N GLY A 181 21.01 1.28 13.01
CA GLY A 181 22.03 2.32 13.13
C GLY A 181 22.16 3.26 11.92
N ASP A 182 21.53 2.99 10.77
CA ASP A 182 21.67 3.84 9.57
C ASP A 182 21.11 5.26 9.76
N LEU A 183 20.03 5.41 10.54
CA LEU A 183 19.30 6.66 10.75
C LEU A 183 19.18 6.98 12.24
N ASP A 184 20.31 6.95 12.93
CA ASP A 184 20.38 6.98 14.40
C ASP A 184 19.90 8.29 15.04
N ASP A 185 19.88 9.37 14.25
CA ASP A 185 19.45 10.72 14.65
C ASP A 185 18.08 11.11 14.07
N ALA A 186 17.48 10.27 13.21
CA ALA A 186 16.15 10.52 12.67
C ALA A 186 15.06 10.10 13.66
N LEU A 187 13.88 10.71 13.53
CA LEU A 187 12.69 10.37 14.30
C LEU A 187 11.73 9.57 13.42
N GLN A 188 11.21 8.44 13.93
CA GLN A 188 10.27 7.59 13.22
C GLN A 188 8.83 8.13 13.34
N TYR A 189 8.10 8.21 12.23
CA TYR A 189 6.69 8.56 12.24
C TYR A 189 5.91 7.53 13.06
N THR A 190 5.24 8.04 14.09
CA THR A 190 4.46 7.26 15.06
C THR A 190 3.16 8.00 15.34
N SER A 191 2.03 7.30 15.42
CA SER A 191 0.71 7.91 15.67
C SER A 191 -0.15 7.00 16.53
N PHE A 192 -0.94 7.60 17.43
CA PHE A 192 -2.13 6.97 17.97
C PHE A 192 -3.27 7.03 16.95
N TRP A 193 -4.25 6.14 17.09
CA TRP A 193 -5.32 5.97 16.12
C TRP A 193 -6.60 5.55 16.86
N TRP A 194 -7.26 6.55 17.42
CA TRP A 194 -8.37 6.39 18.34
C TRP A 194 -9.68 5.97 17.66
N ALA A 195 -10.43 5.10 18.32
CA ALA A 195 -11.77 4.62 17.97
C ALA A 195 -12.87 5.09 18.96
N GLY A 196 -12.48 5.79 20.03
CA GLY A 196 -13.33 6.67 20.85
C GLY A 196 -13.31 6.41 22.35
N ASP A 197 -13.25 5.15 22.79
CA ASP A 197 -13.39 4.72 24.18
C ASP A 197 -12.05 4.41 24.88
N GLU A 198 -10.94 4.60 24.16
CA GLU A 198 -9.61 4.31 24.68
C GLU A 198 -9.15 5.34 25.73
N ARG A 199 -8.33 4.86 26.67
CA ARG A 199 -7.76 5.65 27.76
C ARG A 199 -6.77 6.72 27.25
N PRO A 200 -7.00 8.01 27.53
CA PRO A 200 -6.13 9.08 27.01
C PRO A 200 -4.65 8.89 27.36
N ALA A 201 -3.79 9.02 26.35
CA ALA A 201 -2.34 9.05 26.51
C ALA A 201 -1.69 10.11 25.62
N PHE A 202 -0.59 10.68 26.10
CA PHE A 202 0.32 11.46 25.29
C PHE A 202 1.56 10.64 24.92
N GLY A 203 2.31 11.06 23.92
CA GLY A 203 3.59 10.43 23.67
C GLY A 203 4.56 11.25 22.83
N PHE A 204 5.84 10.93 22.98
CA PHE A 204 6.95 11.59 22.31
C PHE A 204 7.79 10.57 21.55
N VAL A 205 8.51 11.05 20.54
CA VAL A 205 9.47 10.24 19.78
C VAL A 205 10.87 10.79 19.99
N LEU A 206 11.80 9.90 20.30
CA LEU A 206 13.23 10.19 20.37
C LEU A 206 13.95 9.46 19.25
N SER A 207 15.08 10.03 18.82
CA SER A 207 15.99 9.33 17.93
C SER A 207 16.59 8.11 18.63
N PRO A 208 16.91 7.01 17.94
CA PRO A 208 17.54 5.84 18.54
C PRO A 208 18.80 6.15 19.36
N ARG A 209 19.66 7.08 18.91
CA ARG A 209 20.84 7.53 19.65
C ARG A 209 20.48 8.08 21.05
N LYS A 210 19.56 9.04 21.09
CA LYS A 210 19.06 9.66 22.33
C LYS A 210 18.33 8.65 23.21
N GLY A 211 17.58 7.73 22.61
CA GLY A 211 16.95 6.60 23.29
C GLY A 211 17.95 5.72 24.04
N ARG A 212 19.00 5.26 23.36
CA ARG A 212 20.08 4.46 23.98
C ARG A 212 20.79 5.20 25.11
N TRP A 213 21.04 6.50 24.95
CA TRP A 213 21.57 7.32 26.03
C TRP A 213 20.64 7.34 27.25
N LEU A 214 19.34 7.61 27.05
CA LEU A 214 18.36 7.68 28.14
C LEU A 214 18.19 6.33 28.86
N ARG A 215 18.20 5.22 28.11
CA ARG A 215 18.22 3.85 28.65
C ARG A 215 19.46 3.58 29.50
N GLY A 216 20.63 3.99 29.02
CA GLY A 216 21.90 3.89 29.75
C GLY A 216 21.85 4.65 31.08
N LEU A 217 21.39 5.90 31.03
CA LEU A 217 21.23 6.75 32.21
C LEU A 217 20.24 6.13 33.22
N ALA A 218 19.09 5.62 32.76
CA ALA A 218 18.11 4.97 33.62
C ALA A 218 18.71 3.74 34.34
N LYS A 219 19.48 2.92 33.61
CA LYS A 219 20.16 1.73 34.17
C LYS A 219 21.20 2.10 35.23
N GLU A 220 21.92 3.20 35.04
CA GLU A 220 22.89 3.70 36.03
C GLU A 220 22.22 4.20 37.30
N ARG A 221 21.09 4.92 37.18
CA ARG A 221 20.33 5.45 38.31
C ARG A 221 19.61 4.37 39.08
N MET A 222 19.06 3.38 38.39
CA MET A 222 18.43 2.21 39.02
C MET A 222 19.40 1.45 39.94
N LYS A 223 20.69 1.34 39.57
CA LYS A 223 21.72 0.74 40.45
C LYS A 223 21.92 1.49 41.77
N LYS A 224 21.54 2.77 41.82
CA LYS A 224 21.57 3.62 43.01
C LYS A 224 20.22 3.70 43.74
N GLY A 225 19.20 2.98 43.27
CA GLY A 225 17.83 3.08 43.79
C GLY A 225 17.11 4.37 43.40
N GLU A 226 17.61 5.09 42.38
CA GLU A 226 17.03 6.34 41.88
C GLU A 226 16.22 6.08 40.60
N THR A 227 15.16 6.86 40.38
CA THR A 227 14.38 6.86 39.14
C THR A 227 14.59 8.15 38.36
N LEU A 228 14.36 8.11 37.04
CA LEU A 228 14.37 9.31 36.21
C LEU A 228 13.01 9.99 36.28
N LYS A 229 12.99 11.32 36.36
CA LYS A 229 11.75 12.10 36.21
C LYS A 229 11.80 12.95 34.96
N ILE A 230 10.69 12.96 34.25
CA ILE A 230 10.48 13.81 33.08
C ILE A 230 9.42 14.85 33.38
N TRP A 231 9.50 15.97 32.66
CA TRP A 231 8.42 16.93 32.55
C TRP A 231 7.91 16.92 31.11
N ALA A 232 6.60 16.80 30.94
CA ALA A 232 5.95 16.75 29.64
C ALA A 232 4.84 17.81 29.54
N LYS A 233 4.81 18.49 28.40
CA LYS A 233 3.72 19.38 28.02
C LYS A 233 3.28 19.11 26.59
N VAL A 234 1.98 18.93 26.38
CA VAL A 234 1.33 18.79 25.08
C VAL A 234 0.12 19.71 25.03
N ASP A 235 0.16 20.70 24.14
CA ASP A 235 -0.95 21.60 23.81
C ASP A 235 -1.61 21.10 22.52
N SER A 236 -2.51 20.13 22.68
CA SER A 236 -3.29 19.52 21.61
C SER A 236 -4.79 19.51 21.92
N LYS A 237 -5.60 19.31 20.88
CA LYS A 237 -7.05 19.24 21.02
C LYS A 237 -7.65 18.31 19.98
N PHE A 238 -8.65 17.54 20.42
CA PHE A 238 -9.60 16.84 19.56
C PHE A 238 -10.91 17.60 19.48
N TYR A 239 -11.51 17.64 18.30
CA TYR A 239 -12.83 18.21 18.09
C TYR A 239 -13.52 17.56 16.89
N GLU A 240 -14.84 17.69 16.83
CA GLU A 240 -15.59 17.35 15.63
C GLU A 240 -15.26 18.40 14.56
N GLY A 241 -14.84 17.92 13.39
CA GLY A 241 -14.39 18.79 12.32
C GLY A 241 -14.60 18.15 10.96
N THR A 242 -13.74 18.48 10.01
CA THR A 242 -13.82 17.95 8.64
C THR A 242 -12.51 17.35 8.17
N MET A 243 -12.63 16.45 7.20
CA MET A 243 -11.54 15.87 6.45
C MET A 243 -11.71 16.23 4.98
N GLU A 244 -10.66 16.75 4.36
CA GLU A 244 -10.72 17.35 3.04
C GLU A 244 -10.02 16.51 1.97
N ASN A 245 -10.67 16.39 0.81
CA ASN A 245 -10.04 15.94 -0.44
C ASN A 245 -9.97 17.13 -1.40
N ALA A 246 -8.86 17.28 -2.12
CA ALA A 246 -8.81 18.10 -3.33
C ALA A 246 -9.31 17.27 -4.50
N VAL A 247 -10.28 17.79 -5.25
CA VAL A 247 -10.81 17.13 -6.45
C VAL A 247 -10.78 18.12 -7.60
N ALA A 248 -10.19 17.74 -8.72
CA ALA A 248 -10.23 18.51 -9.95
C ALA A 248 -10.55 17.63 -11.17
N ILE A 249 -11.08 18.25 -12.22
CA ILE A 249 -11.41 17.54 -13.45
C ILE A 249 -10.93 18.26 -14.71
N ILE A 250 -10.54 17.45 -15.69
CA ILE A 250 -10.60 17.81 -17.11
C ILE A 250 -11.86 17.13 -17.66
N LYS A 251 -12.89 17.92 -17.94
CA LYS A 251 -14.20 17.42 -18.34
C LYS A 251 -14.15 16.73 -19.71
N GLY A 252 -14.63 15.49 -19.76
CA GLY A 252 -14.84 14.74 -21.00
C GLY A 252 -16.24 14.91 -21.59
N GLU A 253 -16.46 14.27 -22.72
CA GLU A 253 -17.69 14.28 -23.51
C GLU A 253 -18.74 13.26 -23.05
N ILE A 254 -18.34 12.16 -22.41
CA ILE A 254 -19.22 11.10 -21.93
C ILE A 254 -19.21 10.98 -20.39
N ASP A 255 -20.24 10.34 -19.82
CA ASP A 255 -20.39 10.10 -18.37
C ASP A 255 -19.57 8.90 -17.88
N GLU A 256 -18.29 8.86 -18.24
CA GLU A 256 -17.28 7.93 -17.74
C GLU A 256 -16.04 8.68 -17.27
N GLU A 257 -15.26 8.06 -16.38
CA GLU A 257 -14.11 8.72 -15.74
C GLU A 257 -12.85 7.84 -15.70
N VAL A 258 -11.69 8.50 -15.67
CA VAL A 258 -10.40 7.92 -15.34
C VAL A 258 -9.85 8.67 -14.12
N LEU A 259 -9.44 7.94 -13.09
CA LEU A 259 -8.91 8.56 -11.87
C LEU A 259 -7.38 8.64 -11.86
N VAL A 260 -6.86 9.73 -11.34
CA VAL A 260 -5.46 9.90 -10.95
C VAL A 260 -5.44 10.29 -9.48
N LEU A 261 -4.80 9.49 -8.63
CA LEU A 261 -4.79 9.66 -7.18
C LEU A 261 -3.38 9.70 -6.60
N ALA A 262 -3.19 10.51 -5.57
CA ALA A 262 -2.07 10.46 -4.65
C ALA A 262 -2.55 10.92 -3.27
N HIS A 263 -2.01 10.39 -2.18
CA HIS A 263 -2.43 10.85 -0.86
C HIS A 263 -1.63 12.07 -0.39
N ILE A 264 -2.35 13.06 0.13
CA ILE A 264 -1.79 14.36 0.54
C ILE A 264 -1.51 14.44 2.03
N CYS A 265 -1.81 13.40 2.82
CA CYS A 265 -1.53 13.44 4.24
C CYS A 265 -0.13 12.94 4.60
N HIS A 266 0.51 13.51 5.64
CA HIS A 266 1.71 13.02 6.37
C HIS A 266 2.26 14.14 7.30
N PRO A 267 3.09 13.84 8.32
CA PRO A 267 3.76 14.87 9.11
C PRO A 267 4.73 15.73 8.28
N GLN A 268 4.88 17.00 8.64
CA GLN A 268 5.90 17.85 8.04
C GLN A 268 7.33 17.31 8.29
N PRO A 269 8.22 17.20 7.28
CA PRO A 269 8.00 17.60 5.89
C PRO A 269 7.47 16.48 4.96
N SER A 270 7.84 15.23 5.23
CA SER A 270 7.54 14.01 4.44
C SER A 270 7.43 14.26 2.93
N SER A 271 8.60 14.36 2.30
CA SER A 271 8.74 14.90 0.94
C SER A 271 8.48 13.84 -0.11
N ASN A 272 9.09 12.66 0.04
CA ASN A 272 8.79 11.52 -0.80
C ASN A 272 7.43 10.94 -0.44
N ASP A 273 7.09 10.82 0.85
CA ASP A 273 5.83 10.22 1.32
C ASP A 273 4.79 11.27 1.81
N ASN A 274 3.86 11.75 1.01
CA ASN A 274 3.69 11.52 -0.41
C ASN A 274 3.53 12.86 -1.15
N ALA A 275 4.29 13.87 -0.73
CA ALA A 275 4.33 15.14 -1.45
C ALA A 275 4.87 14.96 -2.87
N SER A 276 5.74 13.97 -3.11
CA SER A 276 6.21 13.58 -4.44
C SER A 276 5.10 13.10 -5.38
N GLY A 277 4.22 12.20 -4.93
CA GLY A 277 3.07 11.72 -5.71
C GLY A 277 2.07 12.83 -5.98
N CYS A 278 1.82 13.68 -4.97
CA CYS A 278 0.99 14.87 -5.13
C CYS A 278 1.55 15.83 -6.18
N ALA A 279 2.86 16.11 -6.13
CA ALA A 279 3.53 17.00 -7.06
C ALA A 279 3.53 16.46 -8.49
N ALA A 280 3.81 15.17 -8.68
CA ALA A 280 3.75 14.52 -9.99
C ALA A 280 2.33 14.56 -10.57
N LEU A 281 1.31 14.36 -9.75
CA LEU A 281 -0.10 14.47 -10.15
C LEU A 281 -0.48 15.91 -10.55
N LEU A 282 -0.10 16.91 -9.75
CA LEU A 282 -0.35 18.32 -10.06
C LEU A 282 0.33 18.75 -11.36
N GLU A 283 1.57 18.31 -11.59
CA GLU A 283 2.32 18.59 -12.81
C GLU A 283 1.71 17.89 -14.04
N ALA A 284 1.26 16.63 -13.88
CA ALA A 284 0.53 15.92 -14.92
C ALA A 284 -0.78 16.65 -15.31
N ALA A 285 -1.55 17.12 -14.31
CA ALA A 285 -2.77 17.88 -14.53
C ALA A 285 -2.50 19.19 -15.28
N ARG A 286 -1.46 19.94 -14.87
CA ARG A 286 -1.02 21.18 -15.51
C ARG A 286 -0.67 20.98 -16.99
N ALA A 287 0.14 19.97 -17.28
CA ALA A 287 0.63 19.70 -18.63
C ALA A 287 -0.52 19.30 -19.56
N LEU A 288 -1.40 18.40 -19.12
CA LEU A 288 -2.59 18.01 -19.89
C LEU A 288 -3.48 19.21 -20.20
N GLN A 289 -3.83 19.99 -19.18
CA GLN A 289 -4.71 21.16 -19.35
C GLN A 289 -4.10 22.18 -20.33
N ARG A 290 -2.81 22.48 -20.22
CA ARG A 290 -2.14 23.42 -21.14
C ARG A 290 -2.10 22.93 -22.58
N LEU A 291 -1.81 21.66 -22.82
CA LEU A 291 -1.80 21.12 -24.18
C LEU A 291 -3.21 21.13 -24.79
N ILE A 292 -4.25 20.92 -23.99
CA ILE A 292 -5.66 21.04 -24.42
C ILE A 292 -6.00 22.49 -24.77
N GLU A 293 -5.65 23.44 -23.90
CA GLU A 293 -5.92 24.87 -24.13
C GLU A 293 -5.22 25.41 -25.38
N ARG A 294 -4.01 24.93 -25.67
CA ARG A 294 -3.26 25.28 -26.90
C ARG A 294 -3.76 24.54 -28.15
N GLY A 295 -4.69 23.59 -28.02
CA GLY A 295 -5.17 22.76 -29.12
C GLY A 295 -4.12 21.77 -29.65
N GLU A 296 -3.08 21.49 -28.87
CA GLU A 296 -2.05 20.51 -29.24
C GLU A 296 -2.58 19.07 -29.06
N ILE A 297 -3.42 18.84 -28.06
CA ILE A 297 -4.23 17.63 -27.93
C ILE A 297 -5.69 18.05 -27.78
N HIS A 298 -6.63 17.18 -28.17
CA HIS A 298 -8.06 17.50 -28.04
C HIS A 298 -8.56 17.18 -26.63
N ARG A 299 -9.80 17.59 -26.33
CA ARG A 299 -10.45 17.12 -25.11
C ARG A 299 -10.66 15.61 -25.18
N PRO A 300 -10.42 14.88 -24.08
CA PRO A 300 -10.65 13.45 -24.03
C PRO A 300 -12.14 13.13 -24.00
N LYS A 301 -12.49 11.90 -24.39
CA LYS A 301 -13.88 11.41 -24.33
C LYS A 301 -14.38 11.27 -22.89
N ARG A 302 -13.59 10.65 -22.00
CA ARG A 302 -13.91 10.46 -20.58
C ARG A 302 -13.33 11.59 -19.75
N THR A 303 -13.95 11.86 -18.62
CA THR A 303 -13.44 12.84 -17.67
C THR A 303 -12.17 12.32 -16.99
N ILE A 304 -11.10 13.09 -16.98
CA ILE A 304 -9.93 12.79 -16.14
C ILE A 304 -10.15 13.48 -14.80
N ARG A 305 -10.20 12.72 -13.71
CA ARG A 305 -10.39 13.22 -12.36
C ARG A 305 -9.11 13.07 -11.54
N PHE A 306 -8.58 14.19 -11.09
CA PHE A 306 -7.41 14.28 -10.23
C PHE A 306 -7.86 14.40 -8.78
N MET A 307 -7.34 13.55 -7.91
CA MET A 307 -7.69 13.55 -6.49
C MET A 307 -6.43 13.57 -5.63
N LEU A 308 -6.43 14.44 -4.62
CA LEU A 308 -5.46 14.44 -3.53
C LEU A 308 -6.21 14.30 -2.21
N MET A 309 -5.97 13.22 -1.48
CA MET A 309 -6.80 12.84 -0.33
C MET A 309 -5.98 12.32 0.84
N PRO A 310 -6.46 12.38 2.08
CA PRO A 310 -5.87 11.62 3.17
C PRO A 310 -5.90 10.12 2.86
N GLU A 311 -4.73 9.48 2.96
CA GLU A 311 -4.47 8.10 2.57
C GLU A 311 -5.52 7.14 3.12
N MET A 312 -6.08 6.31 2.25
CA MET A 312 -7.16 5.35 2.46
C MET A 312 -8.49 5.98 2.89
N THR A 313 -8.50 6.76 3.96
CA THR A 313 -9.70 7.30 4.61
C THR A 313 -10.45 8.26 3.69
N GLY A 314 -9.74 9.10 2.95
CA GLY A 314 -10.33 10.00 1.96
C GLY A 314 -10.91 9.26 0.76
N THR A 315 -10.30 8.13 0.36
CA THR A 315 -10.82 7.25 -0.71
C THR A 315 -12.08 6.51 -0.27
N TYR A 316 -12.10 5.94 0.94
CA TYR A 316 -13.31 5.35 1.53
C TYR A 316 -14.45 6.37 1.59
N ALA A 317 -14.18 7.57 2.07
CA ALA A 317 -15.19 8.62 2.19
C ALA A 317 -15.76 9.03 0.82
N TRP A 318 -14.89 9.23 -0.17
CA TRP A 318 -15.30 9.64 -1.51
C TRP A 318 -16.11 8.57 -2.25
N LEU A 319 -15.76 7.28 -2.11
CA LEU A 319 -16.51 6.18 -2.72
C LEU A 319 -17.84 5.92 -2.01
N ALA A 320 -17.83 5.94 -0.67
CA ALA A 320 -19.04 5.70 0.14
C ALA A 320 -20.06 6.85 0.04
N GLU A 321 -19.63 8.07 -0.29
CA GLU A 321 -20.52 9.21 -0.52
C GLU A 321 -21.53 8.96 -1.65
N ASP A 322 -21.11 8.32 -2.75
CA ASP A 322 -22.03 7.92 -3.82
C ASP A 322 -21.50 6.70 -4.57
N GLU A 323 -21.95 5.50 -4.21
CA GLU A 323 -21.53 4.25 -4.85
C GLU A 323 -21.91 4.16 -6.34
N ARG A 324 -22.89 4.93 -6.82
CA ARG A 324 -23.29 4.90 -8.24
C ARG A 324 -22.15 5.36 -9.15
N ARG A 325 -21.22 6.17 -8.64
CA ARG A 325 -20.06 6.64 -9.41
C ARG A 325 -19.09 5.51 -9.77
N ILE A 326 -19.02 4.46 -8.94
CA ILE A 326 -18.12 3.32 -9.13
C ILE A 326 -18.33 2.71 -10.52
N GLY A 327 -19.59 2.54 -10.91
CA GLY A 327 -19.95 1.97 -12.20
C GLY A 327 -19.51 2.79 -13.42
N ARG A 328 -19.08 4.05 -13.26
CA ARG A 328 -18.66 4.97 -14.33
C ARG A 328 -17.14 5.09 -14.46
N ILE A 329 -16.37 4.56 -13.51
CA ILE A 329 -14.92 4.69 -13.49
C ILE A 329 -14.31 3.54 -14.31
N ALA A 330 -13.66 3.89 -15.43
CA ALA A 330 -13.10 2.91 -16.35
C ALA A 330 -11.75 2.36 -15.88
N ALA A 331 -10.94 3.20 -15.24
CA ALA A 331 -9.63 2.86 -14.70
C ALA A 331 -9.15 3.93 -13.72
N ALA A 332 -8.10 3.61 -12.99
CA ALA A 332 -7.39 4.54 -12.13
C ALA A 332 -5.87 4.35 -12.22
N ILE A 333 -5.11 5.28 -11.63
CA ILE A 333 -3.68 5.12 -11.34
C ILE A 333 -3.36 5.83 -10.02
N ASN A 334 -2.67 5.13 -9.12
CA ASN A 334 -2.20 5.66 -7.83
C ASN A 334 -0.72 6.01 -7.88
N LEU A 335 -0.35 7.16 -7.31
CA LEU A 335 1.03 7.60 -7.14
C LEU A 335 1.37 7.66 -5.66
N ASP A 336 2.34 6.86 -5.26
CA ASP A 336 2.84 6.81 -3.88
C ASP A 336 4.35 6.84 -3.88
N MET A 337 5.00 7.72 -3.11
CA MET A 337 6.47 7.74 -2.97
C MET A 337 7.21 7.66 -4.31
N VAL A 338 6.93 8.57 -5.24
CA VAL A 338 7.36 8.46 -6.65
C VAL A 338 8.53 9.35 -7.04
N GLY A 339 9.15 10.03 -6.07
CA GLY A 339 10.12 11.08 -6.33
C GLY A 339 11.54 10.77 -5.89
N GLU A 340 11.86 9.58 -5.39
CA GLU A 340 13.15 9.37 -4.73
C GLU A 340 14.35 9.47 -5.66
N ASN A 341 15.40 10.08 -5.12
CA ASN A 341 16.76 9.90 -5.59
C ASN A 341 17.25 8.48 -5.25
N GLN A 342 17.28 7.60 -6.25
CA GLN A 342 17.62 6.18 -6.09
C GLN A 342 19.04 5.89 -5.59
N ASN A 343 19.94 6.87 -5.66
CA ASN A 343 21.29 6.76 -5.10
C ASN A 343 21.32 7.03 -3.59
N LEU A 344 20.39 7.84 -3.09
CA LEU A 344 20.26 8.17 -1.67
C LEU A 344 19.31 7.21 -0.95
N CYS A 345 18.16 6.93 -1.56
CA CYS A 345 17.07 6.15 -0.95
C CYS A 345 17.21 4.64 -1.18
N GLY A 346 17.78 4.24 -2.32
CA GLY A 346 18.15 2.86 -2.64
C GLY A 346 17.14 2.08 -3.50
N GLY A 347 15.85 2.40 -3.40
CA GLY A 347 14.75 1.69 -4.08
C GLY A 347 14.64 1.94 -5.59
N PRO A 348 14.17 0.96 -6.39
CA PRO A 348 13.78 1.16 -7.78
C PRO A 348 12.42 1.86 -7.91
N LEU A 349 12.13 2.37 -9.12
CA LEU A 349 10.76 2.71 -9.54
C LEU A 349 10.00 1.43 -9.87
N ILE A 350 8.92 1.18 -9.15
CA ILE A 350 8.08 -0.01 -9.24
C ILE A 350 6.75 0.35 -9.88
N ILE A 351 6.38 -0.41 -10.91
CA ILE A 351 4.98 -0.54 -11.32
C ILE A 351 4.40 -1.75 -10.61
N GLU A 352 3.44 -1.50 -9.74
CA GLU A 352 2.66 -2.54 -9.09
C GLU A 352 1.39 -2.82 -9.89
N ARG A 353 1.21 -4.07 -10.31
CA ARG A 353 0.03 -4.53 -11.05
C ARG A 353 -1.21 -4.62 -10.14
N PRO A 354 -2.42 -4.52 -10.70
CA PRO A 354 -3.64 -4.91 -9.99
C PRO A 354 -3.58 -6.36 -9.46
N PRO A 355 -4.34 -6.71 -8.41
CA PRO A 355 -4.37 -8.06 -7.85
C PRO A 355 -4.93 -9.06 -8.87
N MET A 356 -4.57 -10.34 -8.79
CA MET A 356 -5.08 -11.36 -9.71
C MET A 356 -6.56 -11.67 -9.48
N ALA A 357 -7.13 -11.22 -8.37
CA ALA A 357 -8.58 -11.19 -8.16
C ALA A 357 -9.30 -10.17 -9.08
N MET A 358 -8.59 -9.16 -9.58
CA MET A 358 -9.06 -8.15 -10.52
C MET A 358 -8.01 -7.85 -11.62
N PRO A 359 -7.73 -8.83 -12.50
CA PRO A 359 -6.79 -8.62 -13.60
C PRO A 359 -7.41 -7.64 -14.62
N SER A 360 -6.56 -6.86 -15.28
CA SER A 360 -7.01 -5.76 -16.15
C SER A 360 -6.03 -5.51 -17.29
N TYR A 361 -6.39 -4.70 -18.29
CA TYR A 361 -5.48 -4.17 -19.32
C TYR A 361 -4.60 -3.01 -18.81
N THR A 362 -4.90 -2.48 -17.63
CA THR A 362 -4.28 -1.25 -17.09
C THR A 362 -2.78 -1.43 -16.82
N ASP A 363 -2.35 -2.58 -16.33
CA ASP A 363 -0.93 -2.93 -16.18
C ASP A 363 -0.22 -2.97 -17.55
N ALA A 364 -0.83 -3.59 -18.55
CA ALA A 364 -0.27 -3.70 -19.90
C ALA A 364 -0.03 -2.34 -20.55
N LEU A 365 -0.96 -1.40 -20.39
CA LEU A 365 -0.78 -0.03 -20.86
C LEU A 365 0.37 0.68 -20.13
N LEU A 366 0.40 0.59 -18.80
CA LEU A 366 1.40 1.29 -18.00
C LEU A 366 2.82 0.75 -18.27
N GLU A 367 2.95 -0.57 -18.43
CA GLU A 367 4.22 -1.19 -18.84
C GLU A 367 4.63 -0.80 -20.28
N ALA A 368 3.67 -0.69 -21.21
CA ALA A 368 3.97 -0.22 -22.57
C ALA A 368 4.48 1.23 -22.59
N ILE A 369 3.94 2.09 -21.72
CA ILE A 369 4.42 3.45 -21.53
C ILE A 369 5.84 3.42 -20.91
N LEU A 370 6.07 2.59 -19.88
CA LEU A 370 7.41 2.41 -19.29
C LEU A 370 8.43 1.94 -20.33
N ASP A 371 8.05 1.05 -21.25
CA ASP A 371 8.93 0.58 -22.32
C ASP A 371 9.42 1.71 -23.24
N LYS A 372 8.68 2.83 -23.33
CA LYS A 372 9.15 4.06 -24.00
C LYS A 372 9.99 4.94 -23.10
N ILE A 373 9.61 5.09 -21.83
CA ILE A 373 10.31 5.94 -20.85
C ILE A 373 11.70 5.41 -20.51
N LYS A 374 11.86 4.08 -20.43
CA LYS A 374 13.10 3.43 -20.02
C LYS A 374 14.21 3.48 -21.07
N VAL A 375 13.98 4.06 -22.25
CA VAL A 375 14.98 4.14 -23.32
C VAL A 375 15.71 5.48 -23.23
N GLU A 376 16.66 5.58 -22.31
CA GLU A 376 17.43 6.82 -22.07
C GLU A 376 18.85 6.75 -22.62
N GLY A 377 19.53 5.63 -22.37
CA GLY A 377 20.85 5.34 -22.92
C GLY A 377 20.75 4.56 -24.22
N ARG A 378 21.82 4.60 -25.02
CA ARG A 378 22.00 3.75 -26.20
C ARG A 378 23.36 3.09 -26.18
N ASN A 379 23.43 1.86 -26.69
CA ASN A 379 24.72 1.19 -26.89
C ASN A 379 25.58 1.96 -27.89
N LEU A 380 26.88 1.66 -27.95
CA LEU A 380 27.85 2.37 -28.80
C LEU A 380 27.42 2.46 -30.27
N ALA A 381 26.77 1.41 -30.79
CA ALA A 381 26.27 1.34 -32.16
C ALA A 381 24.90 2.04 -32.37
N GLY A 382 24.23 2.48 -31.31
CA GLY A 382 22.90 3.10 -31.36
C GLY A 382 21.74 2.14 -31.69
N THR A 383 21.98 0.83 -31.70
CA THR A 383 21.02 -0.21 -32.10
C THR A 383 20.13 -0.72 -30.97
N ALA A 384 20.50 -0.47 -29.71
CA ALA A 384 19.74 -0.88 -28.54
C ALA A 384 19.67 0.27 -27.52
N GLY A 385 18.46 0.46 -26.98
CA GLY A 385 18.20 1.39 -25.88
C GLY A 385 18.21 0.68 -24.54
N TYR A 386 18.59 1.39 -23.47
CA TYR A 386 18.56 0.86 -22.11
C TYR A 386 18.27 1.95 -21.06
N PRO A 387 17.76 1.57 -19.89
CA PRO A 387 17.48 2.52 -18.81
C PRO A 387 18.75 2.95 -18.09
N LEU A 388 18.75 4.19 -17.58
CA LEU A 388 19.77 4.72 -16.69
C LEU A 388 19.31 4.82 -15.24
N PHE A 389 18.11 4.32 -14.93
CA PHE A 389 17.54 4.21 -13.58
C PHE A 389 17.12 2.76 -13.26
N LYS A 390 16.99 2.45 -11.98
CA LYS A 390 16.51 1.16 -11.49
C LYS A 390 14.99 1.13 -11.58
N TYR A 391 14.44 0.06 -12.12
CA TYR A 391 13.00 -0.13 -12.17
C TYR A 391 12.62 -1.61 -12.02
N ALA A 392 11.38 -1.87 -11.64
CA ALA A 392 10.80 -3.20 -11.62
C ALA A 392 9.30 -3.14 -11.94
N VAL A 393 8.75 -4.28 -12.36
CA VAL A 393 7.31 -4.51 -12.41
C VAL A 393 7.02 -5.65 -11.46
N THR A 394 6.15 -5.44 -10.50
CA THR A 394 5.88 -6.40 -9.42
C THR A 394 4.39 -6.79 -9.37
N PRO A 395 4.08 -7.98 -8.82
CA PRO A 395 2.72 -8.30 -8.41
C PRO A 395 2.20 -7.31 -7.36
N PHE A 396 0.89 -7.34 -7.15
CA PHE A 396 0.20 -6.57 -6.11
C PHE A 396 0.78 -6.84 -4.71
N SER A 397 1.00 -5.78 -3.95
CA SER A 397 1.49 -5.79 -2.57
C SER A 397 0.66 -4.89 -1.62
N GLY A 398 -0.22 -4.06 -2.17
CA GLY A 398 -1.12 -3.20 -1.40
C GLY A 398 -0.39 -2.02 -0.76
N GLY A 399 -0.91 -1.53 0.36
CA GLY A 399 -0.23 -0.51 1.17
C GLY A 399 -0.55 0.95 0.83
N SER A 400 -1.40 1.22 -0.18
CA SER A 400 -1.85 2.58 -0.53
C SER A 400 -3.29 2.56 -1.06
N ASP A 401 -3.80 3.67 -1.60
CA ASP A 401 -5.19 3.86 -2.02
C ASP A 401 -5.63 2.93 -3.18
N HIS A 402 -4.70 2.45 -4.01
CA HIS A 402 -4.99 1.51 -5.11
C HIS A 402 -5.62 0.20 -4.62
N GLN A 403 -5.30 -0.22 -3.39
CA GLN A 403 -5.86 -1.44 -2.80
C GLN A 403 -7.38 -1.32 -2.56
N ILE A 404 -7.90 -0.11 -2.38
CA ILE A 404 -9.34 0.10 -2.19
C ILE A 404 -10.05 0.00 -3.53
N LEU A 405 -9.51 0.68 -4.55
CA LEU A 405 -10.07 0.70 -5.89
C LEU A 405 -10.05 -0.69 -6.55
N SER A 406 -8.90 -1.36 -6.45
CA SER A 406 -8.67 -2.69 -7.04
C SER A 406 -9.29 -3.85 -6.25
N ASP A 407 -10.02 -3.59 -5.17
CA ASP A 407 -10.82 -4.63 -4.50
C ASP A 407 -11.96 -5.08 -5.42
N PRO A 408 -12.16 -6.40 -5.68
CA PRO A 408 -13.22 -6.90 -6.56
C PRO A 408 -14.65 -6.45 -6.23
N SER A 409 -14.94 -6.09 -4.98
CA SER A 409 -16.22 -5.50 -4.59
C SER A 409 -16.34 -4.03 -4.98
N VAL A 410 -15.24 -3.29 -5.15
CA VAL A 410 -15.21 -1.94 -5.72
C VAL A 410 -15.16 -2.01 -7.24
N GLY A 411 -14.26 -2.80 -7.83
CA GLY A 411 -14.30 -3.06 -9.27
C GLY A 411 -13.55 -2.06 -10.15
N ILE A 412 -12.64 -1.25 -9.60
CA ILE A 412 -11.91 -0.22 -10.34
C ILE A 412 -10.44 -0.64 -10.51
N PRO A 413 -10.00 -1.03 -11.73
CA PRO A 413 -8.62 -1.45 -11.92
C PRO A 413 -7.67 -0.27 -11.73
N CYS A 414 -6.76 -0.40 -10.76
CA CYS A 414 -5.83 0.65 -10.36
C CYS A 414 -4.43 0.07 -10.13
N PRO A 415 -3.51 0.15 -11.12
CA PRO A 415 -2.09 -0.01 -10.86
C PRO A 415 -1.57 1.13 -9.97
N MET A 416 -0.40 0.91 -9.39
CA MET A 416 0.34 1.93 -8.63
C MET A 416 1.74 2.12 -9.20
N ILE A 417 2.20 3.36 -9.21
CA ILE A 417 3.62 3.69 -9.35
C ILE A 417 4.14 4.00 -7.95
N ILE A 418 5.21 3.31 -7.54
CA ILE A 418 5.84 3.49 -6.22
C ILE A 418 7.35 3.38 -6.28
N GLN A 419 8.09 4.01 -5.37
CA GLN A 419 9.48 3.64 -5.08
C GLN A 419 9.57 2.96 -3.72
N TRP A 420 10.10 1.73 -3.75
CA TRP A 420 10.22 0.91 -2.56
C TRP A 420 11.35 -0.13 -2.74
N PRO A 421 12.17 -0.43 -1.70
CA PRO A 421 12.18 0.19 -0.37
C PRO A 421 12.87 1.56 -0.36
N ASP A 422 12.42 2.46 0.50
CA ASP A 422 13.03 3.78 0.74
C ASP A 422 13.73 3.81 2.09
N LYS A 423 15.03 4.13 2.12
CA LYS A 423 15.78 4.31 3.36
C LYS A 423 15.12 5.33 4.31
N PHE A 424 14.57 6.43 3.81
CA PHE A 424 14.07 7.54 4.64
C PHE A 424 12.58 7.42 4.98
N TYR A 425 11.90 6.38 4.48
CA TYR A 425 10.48 6.11 4.70
C TYR A 425 10.05 6.31 6.16
N HIS A 426 8.99 7.09 6.35
CA HIS A 426 8.41 7.37 7.66
C HIS A 426 9.42 7.92 8.67
N THR A 427 10.34 8.79 8.24
CA THR A 427 11.28 9.46 9.15
C THR A 427 11.29 10.98 8.98
N SER A 428 11.78 11.68 9.99
CA SER A 428 12.04 13.12 9.91
C SER A 428 13.10 13.51 8.86
N TYR A 429 13.79 12.54 8.25
CA TYR A 429 14.78 12.75 7.19
C TYR A 429 14.20 12.53 5.79
N ASP A 430 12.90 12.28 5.67
CA ASP A 430 12.19 12.35 4.40
C ASP A 430 12.00 13.82 3.95
N THR A 431 13.10 14.41 3.50
CA THR A 431 13.24 15.83 3.15
C THR A 431 13.43 16.03 1.64
N PRO A 432 13.18 17.25 1.10
CA PRO A 432 13.17 17.47 -0.35
C PRO A 432 14.51 17.19 -1.05
N ASP A 433 15.64 17.21 -0.33
CA ASP A 433 16.95 16.81 -0.87
C ASP A 433 17.07 15.31 -1.15
N LYS A 434 16.07 14.51 -0.77
CA LYS A 434 15.93 13.09 -1.16
C LYS A 434 15.12 12.90 -2.43
N VAL A 435 14.58 13.97 -3.01
CA VAL A 435 13.72 13.93 -4.18
C VAL A 435 14.50 14.31 -5.43
N ASP A 436 14.37 13.50 -6.48
CA ASP A 436 14.98 13.70 -7.79
C ASP A 436 13.95 14.30 -8.78
N PRO A 437 14.17 15.54 -9.28
CA PRO A 437 13.26 16.18 -10.23
C PRO A 437 13.11 15.36 -11.52
N GLU A 438 14.13 14.64 -11.95
CA GLU A 438 14.05 13.81 -13.16
C GLU A 438 13.15 12.58 -12.95
N MET A 439 13.11 12.04 -11.73
CA MET A 439 12.17 10.97 -11.38
C MET A 439 10.73 11.48 -11.35
N LEU A 440 10.49 12.65 -10.74
CA LEU A 440 9.18 13.31 -10.78
C LEU A 440 8.72 13.57 -12.22
N ARG A 441 9.63 14.02 -13.11
CA ARG A 441 9.34 14.25 -14.53
C ARG A 441 8.88 12.97 -15.23
N LYS A 442 9.60 11.85 -15.03
CA LYS A 442 9.25 10.54 -15.59
C LYS A 442 7.86 10.10 -15.14
N VAL A 443 7.58 10.19 -13.84
CA VAL A 443 6.32 9.73 -13.28
C VAL A 443 5.15 10.61 -13.71
N ALA A 444 5.30 11.94 -13.68
CA ALA A 444 4.28 12.86 -14.21
C ALA A 444 3.98 12.56 -15.69
N LEU A 445 5.01 12.28 -16.49
CA LEU A 445 4.86 11.92 -17.91
C LEU A 445 4.13 10.58 -18.11
N MET A 446 4.49 9.55 -17.33
CA MET A 446 3.80 8.27 -17.35
C MET A 446 2.33 8.43 -16.98
N THR A 447 2.05 9.14 -15.89
CA THR A 447 0.70 9.40 -15.37
C THR A 447 -0.15 10.16 -16.36
N ALA A 448 0.34 11.29 -16.90
CA ALA A 448 -0.38 12.09 -17.86
C ALA A 448 -0.70 11.30 -19.15
N THR A 449 0.27 10.52 -19.64
CA THR A 449 0.10 9.68 -20.84
C THR A 449 -0.92 8.57 -20.59
N TYR A 450 -0.82 7.89 -19.44
CA TYR A 450 -1.73 6.81 -19.05
C TYR A 450 -3.18 7.32 -18.92
N ALA A 451 -3.37 8.41 -18.15
CA ALA A 451 -4.69 8.97 -17.90
C ALA A 451 -5.33 9.46 -19.19
N TYR A 452 -4.59 10.22 -20.03
CA TYR A 452 -5.10 10.72 -21.30
C TYR A 452 -5.42 9.58 -22.28
N PHE A 453 -4.55 8.57 -22.38
CA PHE A 453 -4.78 7.45 -23.30
C PHE A 453 -6.10 6.73 -23.00
N ILE A 454 -6.36 6.37 -21.75
CA ILE A 454 -7.61 5.70 -21.38
C ILE A 454 -8.80 6.65 -21.53
N ALA A 455 -8.61 7.91 -21.12
CA ALA A 455 -9.69 8.88 -21.19
C ALA A 455 -10.11 9.17 -22.64
N ASP A 456 -9.18 9.10 -23.58
CA ASP A 456 -9.43 9.33 -24.99
C ASP A 456 -9.77 8.05 -25.79
N ALA A 457 -9.50 6.87 -25.21
CA ALA A 457 -9.64 5.59 -25.90
C ALA A 457 -11.02 5.37 -26.53
N GLY A 458 -11.03 5.00 -27.81
CA GLY A 458 -12.15 4.40 -28.51
C GLY A 458 -11.78 3.03 -29.08
N LEU A 459 -12.39 2.70 -30.23
CA LEU A 459 -12.22 1.39 -30.87
C LEU A 459 -10.76 1.11 -31.26
N GLU A 460 -10.03 2.09 -31.79
CA GLU A 460 -8.64 1.90 -32.25
C GLU A 460 -7.71 1.59 -31.06
N GLU A 461 -7.83 2.34 -29.98
CA GLU A 461 -7.07 2.11 -28.76
C GLU A 461 -7.40 0.77 -28.12
N ALA A 462 -8.68 0.39 -28.10
CA ALA A 462 -9.12 -0.90 -27.59
C ALA A 462 -8.54 -2.07 -28.41
N ILE A 463 -8.52 -1.97 -29.74
CA ILE A 463 -7.89 -2.99 -30.62
C ILE A 463 -6.39 -3.08 -30.34
N TRP A 464 -5.71 -1.95 -30.17
CA TRP A 464 -4.30 -1.95 -29.85
C TRP A 464 -4.02 -2.56 -28.46
N LEU A 465 -4.82 -2.20 -27.45
CA LEU A 465 -4.73 -2.77 -26.10
C LEU A 465 -4.95 -4.27 -26.11
N LEU A 466 -5.87 -4.78 -26.93
CA LEU A 466 -6.11 -6.21 -27.06
C LEU A 466 -4.85 -6.97 -27.50
N GLY A 467 -4.13 -6.42 -28.47
CA GLY A 467 -2.83 -6.93 -28.92
C GLY A 467 -1.77 -6.88 -27.82
N GLU A 468 -1.64 -5.74 -27.17
CA GLU A 468 -0.65 -5.49 -26.11
C GLU A 468 -0.88 -6.40 -24.88
N THR A 469 -2.11 -6.44 -24.36
CA THR A 469 -2.51 -7.29 -23.23
C THR A 469 -2.32 -8.76 -23.57
N SER A 470 -2.77 -9.23 -24.73
CA SER A 470 -2.59 -10.63 -25.14
C SER A 470 -1.12 -11.04 -25.23
N ALA A 471 -0.26 -10.18 -25.81
CA ALA A 471 1.16 -10.46 -25.93
C ALA A 471 1.84 -10.57 -24.55
N ARG A 472 1.54 -9.64 -23.63
CA ARG A 472 2.09 -9.69 -22.27
C ARG A 472 1.61 -10.90 -21.49
N LYS A 473 0.34 -11.29 -21.62
CA LYS A 473 -0.18 -12.50 -20.96
C LYS A 473 0.44 -13.79 -21.52
N ARG A 474 0.73 -13.87 -22.83
CA ARG A 474 1.53 -14.98 -23.38
C ARG A 474 2.93 -15.04 -22.77
N ILE A 475 3.61 -13.90 -22.65
CA ILE A 475 4.94 -13.83 -22.02
C ILE A 475 4.87 -14.28 -20.55
N GLU A 476 3.88 -13.80 -19.79
CA GLU A 476 3.65 -14.17 -18.39
C GLU A 476 3.41 -15.68 -18.22
N ILE A 477 2.50 -16.26 -19.00
CA ILE A 477 2.22 -17.70 -18.99
C ILE A 477 3.47 -18.50 -19.33
N ALA A 478 4.13 -18.19 -20.44
CA ALA A 478 5.28 -18.94 -20.92
C ALA A 478 6.47 -18.85 -19.97
N SER A 479 6.76 -17.66 -19.44
CA SER A 479 7.84 -17.47 -18.46
C SER A 479 7.56 -18.18 -17.15
N THR A 480 6.31 -18.19 -16.67
CA THR A 480 5.93 -18.88 -15.44
C THR A 480 6.01 -20.40 -15.59
N ILE A 481 5.45 -20.95 -16.67
CA ILE A 481 5.51 -22.40 -16.94
C ILE A 481 6.97 -22.86 -17.02
N ARG A 482 7.83 -22.13 -17.75
CA ARG A 482 9.26 -22.44 -17.83
C ARG A 482 9.96 -22.35 -16.49
N ALA A 483 9.67 -21.31 -15.70
CA ALA A 483 10.26 -21.15 -14.37
C ALA A 483 9.86 -22.31 -13.43
N GLN A 484 8.61 -22.77 -13.47
CA GLN A 484 8.17 -23.92 -12.70
C GLN A 484 8.83 -25.23 -13.19
N ALA A 485 8.91 -25.44 -14.50
CA ALA A 485 9.62 -26.60 -15.06
C ALA A 485 11.10 -26.63 -14.65
N ASN A 486 11.78 -25.47 -14.65
CA ASN A 486 13.17 -25.38 -14.19
C ASN A 486 13.31 -25.69 -12.69
N ARG A 487 12.41 -25.18 -11.84
CA ARG A 487 12.42 -25.50 -10.40
C ARG A 487 12.32 -26.99 -10.14
N VAL A 488 11.42 -27.66 -10.87
CA VAL A 488 11.28 -29.11 -10.80
C VAL A 488 12.60 -29.81 -11.16
N ILE A 489 13.26 -29.38 -12.24
CA ILE A 489 14.56 -29.93 -12.64
C ILE A 489 15.59 -29.74 -11.53
N GLU A 490 15.68 -28.54 -10.96
CA GLU A 490 16.61 -28.22 -9.86
C GLU A 490 16.33 -29.05 -8.59
N GLU A 491 15.07 -29.29 -8.26
CA GLU A 491 14.66 -30.13 -7.12
C GLU A 491 15.04 -31.59 -7.36
N ALA A 492 14.77 -32.12 -8.55
CA ALA A 492 15.15 -33.48 -8.94
C ALA A 492 16.67 -33.68 -8.92
N GLU A 493 17.47 -32.69 -9.33
CA GLU A 493 18.93 -32.76 -9.25
C GLU A 493 19.44 -32.81 -7.80
N LYS A 494 18.77 -32.12 -6.86
CA LYS A 494 19.13 -32.12 -5.43
C LYS A 494 18.82 -33.44 -4.74
N GLU A 495 17.68 -34.07 -5.08
CA GLU A 495 17.25 -35.33 -4.46
C GLU A 495 18.01 -36.55 -5.00
N GLY A 496 18.59 -36.43 -6.20
CA GLY A 496 19.33 -37.51 -6.87
C GLY A 496 18.41 -38.52 -7.56
N PRO A 497 18.85 -39.24 -8.61
CA PRO A 497 17.98 -40.03 -9.49
C PRO A 497 17.16 -41.14 -8.81
N GLU A 498 17.54 -41.51 -7.59
CA GLU A 498 16.91 -42.58 -6.79
C GLU A 498 15.80 -42.07 -5.88
N ASN A 499 15.82 -40.77 -5.52
CA ASN A 499 14.81 -40.10 -4.70
C ASN A 499 14.09 -38.94 -5.42
N ALA A 500 14.61 -38.50 -6.57
CA ALA A 500 14.07 -37.43 -7.38
C ALA A 500 12.66 -37.78 -7.85
N ALA A 501 11.68 -37.17 -7.19
CA ALA A 501 10.30 -37.29 -7.60
C ALA A 501 10.09 -36.61 -8.96
N LEU A 502 9.24 -37.21 -9.81
CA LEU A 502 8.75 -36.48 -10.98
C LEU A 502 7.95 -35.23 -10.55
N PRO A 503 7.89 -34.18 -11.39
CA PRO A 503 7.03 -33.03 -11.19
C PRO A 503 5.58 -33.42 -10.93
N ASP A 504 4.95 -32.66 -10.04
CA ASP A 504 3.51 -32.45 -10.07
C ASP A 504 3.16 -31.64 -11.35
N LEU A 505 3.12 -32.31 -12.52
CA LEU A 505 2.66 -31.71 -13.79
C LEU A 505 1.25 -31.13 -13.66
N GLU A 506 0.45 -31.65 -12.71
CA GLU A 506 -0.85 -31.11 -12.35
C GLU A 506 -0.70 -29.70 -11.78
N ALA A 507 0.22 -29.47 -10.83
CA ALA A 507 0.47 -28.15 -10.26
C ALA A 507 0.95 -27.11 -11.30
N ILE A 508 1.81 -27.51 -12.25
CA ILE A 508 2.18 -26.61 -13.37
C ILE A 508 0.93 -26.32 -14.22
N GLY A 509 0.12 -27.34 -14.51
CA GLY A 509 -1.13 -27.21 -15.24
C GLY A 509 -2.17 -26.32 -14.54
N GLU A 510 -2.31 -26.42 -13.23
CA GLU A 510 -3.19 -25.61 -12.40
C GLU A 510 -2.76 -24.14 -12.41
N LYS A 511 -1.45 -23.87 -12.25
CA LYS A 511 -0.90 -22.51 -12.36
C LYS A 511 -1.07 -21.94 -13.77
N ALA A 512 -0.81 -22.73 -14.81
CA ALA A 512 -1.01 -22.31 -16.19
C ALA A 512 -2.48 -21.98 -16.49
N LYS A 513 -3.41 -22.83 -16.01
CA LYS A 513 -4.85 -22.60 -16.13
C LYS A 513 -5.27 -21.35 -15.37
N PHE A 514 -4.80 -21.16 -14.15
CA PHE A 514 -5.06 -19.96 -13.37
C PHE A 514 -4.62 -18.70 -14.13
N LEU A 515 -3.38 -18.67 -14.63
CA LEU A 515 -2.88 -17.53 -15.40
C LEU A 515 -3.64 -17.31 -16.71
N LEU A 516 -4.04 -18.38 -17.41
CA LEU A 516 -4.91 -18.31 -18.58
C LEU A 516 -6.25 -17.66 -18.24
N ASP A 517 -6.92 -18.13 -17.19
CA ASP A 517 -8.21 -17.58 -16.74
C ASP A 517 -8.06 -16.09 -16.38
N ARG A 518 -6.98 -15.71 -15.68
CA ARG A 518 -6.69 -14.30 -15.35
C ARG A 518 -6.39 -13.48 -16.60
N GLY A 519 -5.67 -14.02 -17.57
CA GLY A 519 -5.36 -13.38 -18.85
C GLY A 519 -6.60 -13.14 -19.71
N ILE A 520 -7.54 -14.08 -19.71
CA ILE A 520 -8.84 -13.94 -20.38
C ILE A 520 -9.65 -12.81 -19.74
N GLU A 521 -9.70 -12.74 -18.40
CA GLU A 521 -10.42 -11.66 -17.70
C GLU A 521 -9.74 -10.29 -17.95
N ALA A 522 -8.41 -10.22 -18.02
CA ALA A 522 -7.69 -9.01 -18.41
C ALA A 522 -8.08 -8.56 -19.84
N ILE A 523 -8.16 -9.47 -20.80
CA ILE A 523 -8.62 -9.18 -22.17
C ILE A 523 -10.06 -8.65 -22.16
N LYS A 524 -10.97 -9.32 -21.45
CA LYS A 524 -12.38 -8.91 -21.36
C LYS A 524 -12.56 -7.54 -20.71
N SER A 525 -11.65 -7.13 -19.82
CA SER A 525 -11.73 -5.82 -19.17
C SER A 525 -11.63 -4.64 -20.16
N ILE A 526 -11.08 -4.86 -21.37
CA ILE A 526 -10.94 -3.83 -22.42
C ILE A 526 -12.31 -3.47 -23.05
N ARG A 527 -13.30 -4.37 -23.00
CA ARG A 527 -14.64 -4.19 -23.62
C ARG A 527 -15.30 -2.85 -23.31
N ARG A 528 -15.03 -2.34 -22.11
CA ARG A 528 -15.55 -1.05 -21.64
C ARG A 528 -15.11 0.13 -22.52
N LEU A 529 -13.98 0.04 -23.21
CA LEU A 529 -13.45 1.10 -24.06
C LEU A 529 -14.03 1.08 -25.49
N SER A 530 -14.75 0.03 -25.87
CA SER A 530 -15.11 -0.27 -27.27
C SER A 530 -16.58 -0.62 -27.49
N GLU A 531 -17.48 -0.24 -26.56
CA GLU A 531 -18.83 -0.80 -26.40
C GLU A 531 -19.57 -1.14 -27.72
N GLU A 532 -20.18 -2.32 -27.72
CA GLU A 532 -21.08 -2.90 -28.76
C GLU A 532 -20.53 -3.06 -30.18
N ASN A 533 -19.24 -2.86 -30.43
CA ASN A 533 -18.67 -3.12 -31.76
C ASN A 533 -18.57 -4.64 -32.06
N LYS A 534 -19.32 -5.12 -33.06
CA LYS A 534 -19.30 -6.53 -33.49
C LYS A 534 -17.92 -7.00 -33.98
N ALA A 535 -17.18 -6.15 -34.68
CA ALA A 535 -15.85 -6.49 -35.18
C ALA A 535 -14.83 -6.62 -34.01
N TYR A 536 -14.95 -5.76 -33.00
CA TYR A 536 -14.16 -5.88 -31.78
C TYR A 536 -14.42 -7.20 -31.06
N LYS A 537 -15.70 -7.57 -30.86
CA LYS A 537 -16.06 -8.85 -30.19
C LYS A 537 -15.46 -10.06 -30.91
N ALA A 538 -15.54 -10.10 -32.25
CA ALA A 538 -14.95 -11.18 -33.02
C ALA A 538 -13.41 -11.24 -32.90
N LEU A 539 -12.75 -10.07 -32.83
CA LEU A 539 -11.29 -10.01 -32.63
C LEU A 539 -10.92 -10.45 -31.21
N GLU A 540 -11.65 -10.00 -30.20
CA GLU A 540 -11.47 -10.41 -28.82
C GLU A 540 -11.59 -11.93 -28.64
N GLU A 541 -12.64 -12.54 -29.19
CA GLU A 541 -12.82 -14.00 -29.19
C GLU A 541 -11.63 -14.71 -29.83
N LYS A 542 -11.12 -14.20 -30.96
CA LYS A 542 -9.93 -14.74 -31.61
C LYS A 542 -8.68 -14.67 -30.71
N HIS A 543 -8.48 -13.56 -30.00
CA HIS A 543 -7.37 -13.40 -29.06
C HIS A 543 -7.50 -14.34 -27.85
N ILE A 544 -8.71 -14.55 -27.33
CA ILE A 544 -8.98 -15.53 -26.26
C ILE A 544 -8.65 -16.95 -26.74
N THR A 545 -9.17 -17.37 -27.90
CA THR A 545 -8.89 -18.70 -28.46
C THR A 545 -7.41 -18.90 -28.76
N ASP A 546 -6.71 -17.87 -29.24
CA ASP A 546 -5.26 -17.93 -29.44
C ASP A 546 -4.51 -18.10 -28.12
N LEU A 547 -4.91 -17.38 -27.06
CA LEU A 547 -4.30 -17.50 -25.73
C LEU A 547 -4.52 -18.88 -25.12
N GLU A 548 -5.72 -19.45 -25.27
CA GLU A 548 -6.05 -20.82 -24.84
C GLU A 548 -5.18 -21.87 -25.55
N ARG A 549 -5.08 -21.75 -26.89
CA ARG A 549 -4.22 -22.62 -27.70
C ARG A 549 -2.76 -22.49 -27.27
N PHE A 550 -2.28 -21.26 -27.13
CA PHE A 550 -0.90 -20.97 -26.72
C PHE A 550 -0.57 -21.59 -25.35
N ALA A 551 -1.44 -21.40 -24.35
CA ALA A 551 -1.24 -21.99 -23.02
C ALA A 551 -1.17 -23.53 -23.08
N LYS A 552 -2.02 -24.16 -23.91
CA LYS A 552 -2.00 -25.61 -24.12
C LYS A 552 -0.71 -26.08 -24.79
N GLU A 553 -0.22 -25.34 -25.80
CA GLU A 553 1.04 -25.64 -26.50
C GLU A 553 2.25 -25.48 -25.58
N GLU A 554 2.34 -24.39 -24.81
CA GLU A 554 3.43 -24.19 -23.84
C GLU A 554 3.44 -25.28 -22.76
N MET A 555 2.27 -25.69 -22.27
CA MET A 555 2.16 -26.82 -21.33
C MET A 555 2.62 -28.15 -21.94
N TYR A 556 2.28 -28.40 -23.20
CA TYR A 556 2.75 -29.58 -23.93
C TYR A 556 4.27 -29.58 -24.07
N LEU A 557 4.87 -28.45 -24.44
CA LEU A 557 6.32 -28.31 -24.58
C LEU A 557 7.05 -28.48 -23.23
N ALA A 558 6.50 -27.91 -22.15
CA ALA A 558 7.06 -28.08 -20.80
C ALA A 558 7.03 -29.56 -20.37
N LYS A 559 5.91 -30.24 -20.60
CA LYS A 559 5.78 -31.68 -20.34
C LYS A 559 6.81 -32.50 -21.13
N LEU A 560 6.91 -32.26 -22.44
CA LEU A 560 7.87 -32.97 -23.30
C LEU A 560 9.32 -32.75 -22.84
N THR A 561 9.67 -31.51 -22.48
CA THR A 561 11.00 -31.15 -21.98
C THR A 561 11.34 -31.90 -20.70
N LEU A 562 10.40 -31.92 -19.75
CA LEU A 562 10.56 -32.64 -18.49
C LEU A 562 10.69 -34.14 -18.71
N GLU A 563 9.80 -34.75 -19.51
CA GLU A 563 9.83 -36.18 -19.82
C GLU A 563 11.16 -36.62 -20.43
N GLU A 564 11.68 -35.89 -21.43
CA GLU A 564 12.95 -36.23 -22.07
C GLU A 564 14.12 -35.97 -21.13
N TYR A 565 14.11 -34.88 -20.36
CA TYR A 565 15.15 -34.62 -19.34
C TYR A 565 15.27 -35.77 -18.34
N PHE A 566 14.14 -36.22 -17.78
CA PHE A 566 14.13 -37.31 -16.80
C PHE A 566 14.53 -38.66 -17.40
N LYS A 567 14.11 -38.93 -18.64
CA LYS A 567 14.54 -40.11 -19.38
C LYS A 567 16.05 -40.14 -19.57
N GLN A 568 16.68 -39.01 -19.92
CA GLN A 568 18.14 -38.91 -20.04
C GLN A 568 18.87 -39.10 -18.71
N LYS A 569 18.24 -38.76 -17.58
CA LYS A 569 18.77 -38.96 -16.22
C LYS A 569 18.44 -40.34 -15.62
N GLY A 570 17.73 -41.21 -16.35
CA GLY A 570 17.35 -42.54 -15.86
C GLY A 570 16.29 -42.53 -14.75
N MET A 571 15.56 -41.43 -14.59
CA MET A 571 14.52 -41.27 -13.55
C MET A 571 13.20 -41.89 -14.01
N LYS A 572 12.43 -42.50 -13.08
CA LYS A 572 11.17 -43.19 -13.38
C LYS A 572 9.93 -42.36 -13.02
N PRO A 573 8.81 -42.51 -13.75
CA PRO A 573 7.58 -41.82 -13.40
C PRO A 573 6.94 -42.25 -12.08
N MET A 574 6.53 -41.29 -11.26
CA MET A 574 5.68 -41.54 -10.08
C MET A 574 4.20 -41.68 -10.48
N GLN A 575 3.48 -42.52 -9.73
CA GLN A 575 2.02 -42.50 -9.68
C GLN A 575 1.55 -41.40 -8.72
N LYS A 576 0.42 -40.76 -9.08
CA LYS A 576 -0.27 -39.74 -8.28
C LYS A 576 -0.44 -40.20 -6.84
N LYS A 577 0.03 -39.40 -5.88
CA LYS A 577 -0.45 -39.51 -4.49
C LYS A 577 -1.78 -38.78 -4.42
N GLU A 578 -2.86 -39.48 -4.07
CA GLU A 578 -4.11 -38.82 -3.72
C GLU A 578 -3.87 -37.87 -2.54
N LYS A 579 -4.06 -36.56 -2.76
CA LYS A 579 -4.04 -35.57 -1.68
C LYS A 579 -5.31 -35.77 -0.85
N ARG A 580 -5.19 -36.47 0.29
CA ARG A 580 -6.25 -36.49 1.30
C ARG A 580 -6.23 -35.18 2.06
N LEU A 581 -7.38 -34.50 2.12
CA LEU A 581 -7.53 -33.28 2.90
C LEU A 581 -7.21 -33.55 4.38
N LYS A 582 -6.32 -32.73 4.95
CA LYS A 582 -6.07 -32.68 6.38
C LYS A 582 -7.27 -32.07 7.10
N GLU A 583 -7.41 -32.29 8.41
CA GLU A 583 -8.56 -31.76 9.16
C GLU A 583 -8.78 -30.24 9.04
N PRO A 584 -7.73 -29.38 9.12
CA PRO A 584 -7.91 -27.94 8.86
C PRO A 584 -8.44 -27.63 7.46
N GLU A 585 -8.09 -28.43 6.46
CA GLU A 585 -8.55 -28.22 5.08
C GLU A 585 -10.02 -28.63 4.90
N LYS A 586 -10.46 -29.70 5.58
CA LYS A 586 -11.88 -30.07 5.62
C LYS A 586 -12.71 -29.00 6.31
N ASP A 587 -12.18 -28.44 7.40
CA ASP A 587 -12.80 -27.36 8.15
C ASP A 587 -12.91 -26.07 7.30
N ALA A 588 -11.86 -25.73 6.55
CA ALA A 588 -11.85 -24.62 5.60
C ALA A 588 -12.80 -24.84 4.40
N ALA A 589 -12.88 -26.07 3.87
CA ALA A 589 -13.77 -26.42 2.74
C ALA A 589 -15.26 -26.22 3.08
N SER A 590 -15.62 -26.35 4.36
CA SER A 590 -16.99 -26.14 4.83
C SER A 590 -17.37 -24.67 5.03
N LYS A 591 -16.39 -23.74 5.06
CA LYS A 591 -16.57 -22.34 5.44
C LYS A 591 -16.58 -21.40 4.24
N ILE A 592 -17.69 -20.69 4.01
CA ILE A 592 -17.83 -19.72 2.93
C ILE A 592 -17.94 -18.32 3.53
N PRO A 593 -16.89 -17.49 3.42
CA PRO A 593 -16.94 -16.13 3.94
C PRO A 593 -17.70 -15.20 3.01
N LYS A 594 -18.62 -14.42 3.59
CA LYS A 594 -19.32 -13.33 2.92
C LYS A 594 -19.03 -12.01 3.62
N ARG A 595 -18.42 -11.07 2.89
CA ARG A 595 -18.10 -9.74 3.40
C ARG A 595 -19.38 -8.93 3.68
N VAL A 596 -19.36 -8.16 4.77
CA VAL A 596 -20.47 -7.27 5.16
C VAL A 596 -20.36 -5.90 4.47
N TYR A 597 -19.13 -5.43 4.24
CA TYR A 597 -18.83 -4.13 3.64
C TYR A 597 -18.08 -4.29 2.32
N ARG A 598 -18.18 -3.27 1.47
CA ARG A 598 -17.37 -3.12 0.26
C ARG A 598 -15.94 -2.66 0.62
N GLY A 599 -15.00 -2.96 -0.27
CA GLY A 599 -13.59 -2.64 -0.15
C GLY A 599 -12.84 -3.57 0.79
N PRO A 600 -11.52 -3.34 0.95
CA PRO A 600 -10.75 -3.97 2.01
C PRO A 600 -11.42 -3.68 3.37
N LEU A 601 -11.41 -4.65 4.27
CA LEU A 601 -12.05 -4.46 5.57
C LEU A 601 -11.06 -3.76 6.50
N SER A 602 -11.37 -2.51 6.89
CA SER A 602 -10.65 -1.82 7.97
C SER A 602 -11.01 -2.51 9.29
N THR A 603 -10.08 -3.27 9.87
CA THR A 603 -10.31 -4.04 11.10
C THR A 603 -10.14 -3.21 12.36
N ARG A 604 -9.26 -2.20 12.31
CA ARG A 604 -8.81 -1.42 13.46
C ARG A 604 -9.94 -0.91 14.37
N PRO A 605 -10.98 -0.21 13.89
CA PRO A 605 -12.04 0.30 14.77
C PRO A 605 -12.98 -0.79 15.32
N TRP A 606 -12.83 -2.05 14.87
CA TRP A 606 -13.66 -3.18 15.26
C TRP A 606 -12.96 -4.12 16.24
N VAL A 607 -11.64 -3.99 16.41
CA VAL A 607 -10.85 -4.78 17.38
C VAL A 607 -11.41 -4.69 18.81
N ARG A 608 -12.03 -3.56 19.17
CA ARG A 608 -12.71 -3.37 20.46
C ARG A 608 -13.90 -4.31 20.72
N ARG A 609 -14.42 -4.99 19.69
CA ARG A 609 -15.47 -6.01 19.85
C ARG A 609 -14.92 -7.34 20.38
N LEU A 610 -13.60 -7.52 20.33
CA LEU A 610 -12.92 -8.69 20.86
C LEU A 610 -12.63 -8.54 22.36
N SER A 611 -12.68 -9.64 23.10
CA SER A 611 -12.21 -9.70 24.49
C SER A 611 -10.70 -9.41 24.59
N ARG A 612 -10.17 -9.20 25.80
CA ARG A 612 -8.73 -9.01 26.00
C ARG A 612 -7.92 -10.22 25.53
N GLU A 613 -8.39 -11.41 25.86
CA GLU A 613 -7.76 -12.69 25.49
C GLU A 613 -7.79 -12.88 23.96
N GLU A 614 -8.90 -12.50 23.33
CA GLU A 614 -9.03 -12.56 21.87
C GLU A 614 -8.12 -11.54 21.16
N ARG A 615 -7.96 -10.33 21.71
CA ARG A 615 -7.01 -9.34 21.19
C ARG A 615 -5.56 -9.82 21.33
N ASP A 616 -5.22 -10.47 22.44
CA ASP A 616 -3.90 -11.09 22.63
C ASP A 616 -3.67 -12.23 21.63
N SER A 617 -4.72 -13.00 21.33
CA SER A 617 -4.67 -14.10 20.37
C SER A 617 -4.52 -13.59 18.93
N LEU A 618 -5.25 -12.54 18.56
CA LEU A 618 -5.11 -11.88 17.26
C LEU A 618 -3.70 -11.30 17.10
N TRP A 619 -3.16 -10.64 18.12
CA TRP A 619 -1.80 -10.12 18.09
C TRP A 619 -0.75 -11.23 17.90
N LYS A 620 -0.91 -12.36 18.61
CA LYS A 620 -0.05 -13.54 18.43
C LYS A 620 -0.16 -14.12 17.02
N LEU A 621 -1.37 -14.20 16.45
CA LEU A 621 -1.58 -14.63 15.08
C LEU A 621 -0.84 -13.71 14.09
N GLU A 622 -1.04 -12.40 14.20
CA GLU A 622 -0.40 -11.42 13.31
C GLU A 622 1.13 -11.34 13.45
N ARG A 623 1.67 -11.66 14.63
CA ARG A 623 3.11 -11.75 14.89
C ARG A 623 3.69 -13.06 14.39
N GLY A 624 3.01 -14.19 14.62
CA GLY A 624 3.44 -15.51 14.16
C GLY A 624 3.39 -15.66 12.64
N HIS A 625 2.53 -14.89 11.97
CA HIS A 625 2.27 -14.97 10.54
C HIS A 625 2.61 -13.66 9.81
N GLN A 626 3.70 -12.98 10.19
CA GLN A 626 4.11 -11.71 9.56
C GLN A 626 4.26 -11.81 8.03
N GLU A 627 4.78 -12.93 7.53
CA GLU A 627 4.94 -13.18 6.10
C GLU A 627 3.60 -13.45 5.37
N SER A 628 2.56 -13.82 6.12
CA SER A 628 1.22 -14.12 5.58
C SER A 628 0.28 -12.91 5.66
N ARG A 629 0.69 -11.75 6.17
CA ARG A 629 -0.21 -10.58 6.32
C ARG A 629 -0.84 -10.12 5.00
N ILE A 630 -0.08 -10.17 3.90
CA ILE A 630 -0.61 -9.88 2.56
C ILE A 630 -1.69 -10.87 2.12
N LEU A 631 -1.63 -12.12 2.61
CA LEU A 631 -2.66 -13.14 2.34
C LEU A 631 -4.00 -12.74 2.93
N GLY A 632 -4.04 -12.03 4.06
CA GLY A 632 -5.29 -11.51 4.64
C GLY A 632 -6.04 -10.59 3.68
N THR A 633 -5.34 -9.59 3.11
CA THR A 633 -5.92 -8.66 2.14
C THR A 633 -6.34 -9.38 0.85
N LEU A 634 -5.47 -10.21 0.27
CA LEU A 634 -5.79 -10.95 -0.95
C LEU A 634 -6.92 -11.96 -0.74
N ALA A 635 -7.00 -12.61 0.44
CA ALA A 635 -8.09 -13.52 0.76
C ALA A 635 -9.44 -12.80 0.76
N LEU A 636 -9.50 -11.56 1.26
CA LEU A 636 -10.71 -10.74 1.23
C LEU A 636 -11.15 -10.42 -0.21
N TYR A 637 -10.22 -10.28 -1.14
CA TYR A 637 -10.55 -10.07 -2.55
C TYR A 637 -11.23 -11.30 -3.17
N TRP A 638 -10.82 -12.50 -2.78
CA TRP A 638 -11.41 -13.75 -3.22
C TRP A 638 -12.68 -14.15 -2.44
N ALA A 639 -12.96 -13.50 -1.30
CA ALA A 639 -14.14 -13.71 -0.46
C ALA A 639 -15.40 -13.04 -1.05
N ASP A 640 -16.00 -13.73 -2.02
CA ASP A 640 -17.19 -13.29 -2.76
C ASP A 640 -18.51 -13.90 -2.26
N GLY A 641 -18.48 -14.63 -1.15
CA GLY A 641 -19.64 -15.37 -0.63
C GLY A 641 -20.01 -16.61 -1.43
N LYS A 642 -19.15 -17.09 -2.33
CA LYS A 642 -19.35 -18.33 -3.12
C LYS A 642 -18.25 -19.35 -2.90
N ARG A 643 -17.01 -18.87 -2.77
CA ARG A 643 -15.81 -19.70 -2.53
C ARG A 643 -15.68 -20.07 -1.06
N SER A 644 -15.26 -21.30 -0.80
CA SER A 644 -14.86 -21.72 0.54
C SER A 644 -13.50 -21.13 0.92
N LEU A 645 -13.14 -21.16 2.20
CA LEU A 645 -11.79 -20.77 2.64
C LEU A 645 -10.70 -21.65 2.02
N LEU A 646 -11.01 -22.91 1.70
CA LEU A 646 -10.08 -23.80 1.00
C LEU A 646 -9.87 -23.33 -0.45
N ASP A 647 -10.96 -23.03 -1.18
CA ASP A 647 -10.86 -22.49 -2.55
C ASP A 647 -10.05 -21.18 -2.58
N ILE A 648 -10.25 -20.32 -1.57
CA ILE A 648 -9.49 -19.08 -1.41
C ILE A 648 -8.01 -19.38 -1.14
N ALA A 649 -7.70 -20.34 -0.26
CA ALA A 649 -6.32 -20.73 0.01
C ALA A 649 -5.60 -21.27 -1.24
N ASP A 650 -6.28 -22.07 -2.06
CA ASP A 650 -5.74 -22.60 -3.32
C ASP A 650 -5.48 -21.45 -4.32
N LEU A 651 -6.39 -20.47 -4.42
CA LEU A 651 -6.17 -19.29 -5.27
C LEU A 651 -5.01 -18.42 -4.79
N LEU A 652 -4.81 -18.28 -3.49
CA LEU A 652 -3.68 -17.55 -2.91
C LEU A 652 -2.35 -18.27 -3.16
N GLU A 653 -2.33 -19.60 -3.07
CA GLU A 653 -1.18 -20.41 -3.42
C GLU A 653 -0.82 -20.22 -4.90
N LEU A 654 -1.84 -20.25 -5.77
CA LEU A 654 -1.67 -19.98 -7.19
C LEU A 654 -1.21 -18.54 -7.43
N GLU A 655 -1.72 -17.53 -6.74
CA GLU A 655 -1.36 -16.11 -6.95
C GLU A 655 0.04 -15.78 -6.41
N THR A 656 0.35 -16.19 -5.19
CA THR A 656 1.52 -15.73 -4.41
C THR A 656 2.60 -16.79 -4.21
N GLY A 657 2.28 -18.06 -4.46
CA GLY A 657 3.13 -19.20 -4.08
C GLY A 657 3.12 -19.51 -2.58
N ARG A 658 2.23 -18.89 -1.80
CA ARG A 658 2.11 -19.07 -0.35
C ARG A 658 0.72 -19.58 0.02
N ARG A 659 0.67 -20.51 0.98
CA ARG A 659 -0.56 -21.13 1.48
C ARG A 659 -0.49 -21.27 2.99
N ASP A 660 -1.53 -20.77 3.67
CA ASP A 660 -1.62 -20.82 5.12
C ASP A 660 -3.08 -20.97 5.57
N VAL A 661 -3.60 -22.20 5.46
CA VAL A 661 -5.01 -22.50 5.75
C VAL A 661 -5.35 -22.25 7.22
N GLY A 662 -4.42 -22.54 8.14
CA GLY A 662 -4.60 -22.29 9.57
C GLY A 662 -4.78 -20.80 9.86
N TYR A 663 -3.89 -19.96 9.33
CA TYR A 663 -4.02 -18.51 9.43
C TYR A 663 -5.36 -18.01 8.89
N LEU A 664 -5.79 -18.48 7.71
CA LEU A 664 -7.05 -18.04 7.11
C LEU A 664 -8.27 -18.40 7.95
N ILE A 665 -8.32 -19.60 8.54
CA ILE A 665 -9.42 -20.00 9.43
C ILE A 665 -9.49 -19.08 10.64
N GLU A 666 -8.36 -18.86 11.32
CA GLU A 666 -8.32 -18.01 12.51
C GLU A 666 -8.60 -16.54 12.18
N TYR A 667 -7.97 -16.01 11.13
CA TYR A 667 -8.15 -14.63 10.68
C TYR A 667 -9.61 -14.33 10.33
N PHE A 668 -10.24 -15.18 9.51
CA PHE A 668 -11.66 -15.00 9.17
C PHE A 668 -12.58 -15.24 10.36
N GLY A 669 -12.19 -16.09 11.31
CA GLY A 669 -12.88 -16.23 12.60
C GLY A 669 -12.87 -14.94 13.42
N PHE A 670 -11.73 -14.23 13.49
CA PHE A 670 -11.67 -12.90 14.11
C PHE A 670 -12.52 -11.87 13.37
N LEU A 671 -12.51 -11.87 12.03
CA LEU A 671 -13.36 -10.99 11.23
C LEU A 671 -14.85 -11.25 11.46
N GLU A 672 -15.26 -12.51 11.64
CA GLU A 672 -16.62 -12.89 11.99
C GLU A 672 -17.00 -12.37 13.40
N LYS A 673 -16.14 -12.56 14.40
CA LYS A 673 -16.36 -12.01 15.75
C LYS A 673 -16.46 -10.49 15.78
N MET A 674 -15.70 -9.80 14.93
CA MET A 674 -15.82 -8.36 14.73
C MET A 674 -17.10 -7.95 13.98
N GLY A 675 -17.82 -8.90 13.36
CA GLY A 675 -19.02 -8.65 12.56
C GLY A 675 -18.73 -8.07 11.17
N LEU A 676 -17.50 -8.26 10.67
CA LEU A 676 -17.05 -7.79 9.35
C LEU A 676 -17.31 -8.82 8.24
N ILE A 677 -17.47 -10.09 8.62
CA ILE A 677 -17.79 -11.23 7.75
C ILE A 677 -18.94 -12.03 8.37
N ARG A 678 -19.76 -12.63 7.51
CA ARG A 678 -20.69 -13.72 7.86
C ARG A 678 -20.11 -15.02 7.32
N MET A 679 -19.93 -16.04 8.15
CA MET A 679 -19.46 -17.35 7.71
C MET A 679 -20.66 -18.28 7.47
N GLU A 680 -20.89 -18.65 6.21
CA GLU A 680 -21.85 -19.70 5.88
C GLU A 680 -21.15 -21.07 5.98
N ARG A 681 -21.82 -22.07 6.55
CA ARG A 681 -21.30 -23.44 6.64
C ARG A 681 -22.03 -24.34 5.66
N ARG A 682 -21.30 -25.02 4.76
CA ARG A 682 -21.86 -26.10 3.94
C ARG A 682 -22.02 -27.35 4.81
N ASP A 683 -23.20 -27.97 4.75
CA ASP A 683 -23.41 -29.29 5.36
C ASP A 683 -22.48 -30.30 4.67
N GLN A 684 -21.70 -31.04 5.47
CA GLN A 684 -20.90 -32.16 4.98
C GLN A 684 -21.83 -33.35 4.76
N THR A 685 -22.47 -33.45 3.59
CA THR A 685 -23.11 -34.70 3.13
C THR A 685 -22.13 -35.60 2.39
#